data_AF-A0A7X2NHQ2-F1
#
_entry.id   AF-A0A7X2NHQ2-F1
#
_cell.length_a   1.000
_cell.length_b   1.000
_cell.length_c   1.000
_cell.angle_alpha   90.00
_cell.angle_beta   90.00
_cell.angle_gamma   90.00
#
_symmetry.space_group_name_H-M   'P 1'
#
loop_
_entity.id
_entity.type
_entity.pdbx_description
1 polymer ?
#
loop_
_entity_poly.entity_id
_entity_poly.type
_entity_poly.pdbx_seq_one_letter_code
_entity_poly.pdbx_strand_id
1 'polypeptide(L)'
;MKIILKEKILSIISSMEEANNYFKKLTDKASAVELFLTCQETAAQIGDIIEKNESQPGKVIEYLENYCELVYQLYICEGTEWGALVDKLEMQVEKIRSGIEKVIPSDSMKAVFLPYIASMWDTFHSIYLSAKEDLRFDVKVVPIPYYTLGPEGQILSEHYEGQEISEYAKITDYRNYDFQREQPDIIFIHNPYDQYNRVTRIPEAFYSSQLIKYTSRLVYIPYYISKEKTLDHFMQLPGVRNAWRIFAQNETIREQYIESGIASEKVVALGSPKLDMVVSFSKKKQPIPDEWSALKNKKVFFYNTSLMDIMNRGDLFLKKIRYVISVFKEHKDMALLWRPHPLSIATIQATAPELLNDYLNLIQDFKNSGIGVYDDTGELDRTIAISDAYIGELQSSVSQLYEATGKPMYYIENYNPDFMLEERYARCLCAEVIDKKIYMYSWEYNSIFVYDEITKTVRVERGDDTALGCEKFLYLQSIEDRNIIYFVPSAALNVIKYDISDGNRKLISIRNEGKAFDPVIFGGKLYLLPIYYSDYFASIDLETEQVEYISTHYREQFPNIKNLGEKSLFYGNTVLGHSVWRISFIGAFLQRICFDSNEIQYIEIENLKEPLRGIAFDGKYFWGAGLYGNKIYKWDPNENKIICTIAIERWEQLQKTMLFSDIYFFGNSIWVFFKRECNVVRIDPTTKNIKILDFSNIFELRFDGNEQQLFSENIRMFGKYIYLFPYHANGIIKIDIETNEVYFEKIYIESQQLLKKISGSTLSESICSLKKYLQRVKQSKNSACKNGYMLAGDRIWKYILDNLYM
;
A
#
# COMPACT_ATOMS: atom_id res chain seq x y z
N MET A 1 -18.62 -28.09 -16.19
CA MET A 1 -19.01 -26.75 -16.72
C MET A 1 -20.46 -26.64 -17.17
N LYS A 2 -20.93 -27.58 -18.00
CA LYS A 2 -22.16 -27.51 -18.79
C LYS A 2 -23.43 -27.00 -18.07
N ILE A 3 -23.61 -27.28 -16.78
CA ILE A 3 -24.75 -26.77 -16.00
C ILE A 3 -24.82 -25.23 -15.93
N ILE A 4 -23.70 -24.52 -15.78
CA ILE A 4 -23.71 -23.04 -15.73
C ILE A 4 -23.93 -22.45 -17.13
N LEU A 5 -23.39 -23.11 -18.16
CA LEU A 5 -23.65 -22.71 -19.55
C LEU A 5 -25.14 -22.82 -19.85
N LYS A 6 -25.74 -23.95 -19.46
CA LYS A 6 -27.17 -24.22 -19.57
C LYS A 6 -27.99 -23.15 -18.86
N GLU A 7 -27.68 -22.81 -17.61
CA GLU A 7 -28.40 -21.75 -16.88
C GLU A 7 -28.27 -20.37 -17.56
N LYS A 8 -27.08 -20.00 -18.03
CA LYS A 8 -26.88 -18.75 -18.78
C LYS A 8 -27.74 -18.73 -20.04
N ILE A 9 -27.73 -19.81 -20.83
CA ILE A 9 -28.54 -19.92 -22.04
C ILE A 9 -30.04 -19.88 -21.71
N LEU A 10 -30.50 -20.61 -20.68
CA LEU A 10 -31.90 -20.61 -20.23
C LEU A 10 -32.35 -19.23 -19.70
N SER A 11 -31.46 -18.46 -19.07
CA SER A 11 -31.73 -17.08 -18.67
C SER A 11 -31.92 -16.18 -19.88
N ILE A 12 -31.09 -16.33 -20.93
CA ILE A 12 -31.24 -15.59 -22.18
C ILE A 12 -32.55 -15.97 -22.88
N ILE A 13 -32.90 -17.26 -22.91
CA ILE A 13 -34.18 -17.73 -23.46
C ILE A 13 -35.38 -17.10 -22.73
N SER A 14 -35.29 -16.96 -21.41
CA SER A 14 -36.36 -16.31 -20.64
C SER A 14 -36.56 -14.84 -21.09
N SER A 15 -35.50 -14.15 -21.52
CA SER A 15 -35.63 -12.82 -22.12
C SER A 15 -36.30 -12.84 -23.50
N MET A 16 -36.12 -13.92 -24.28
CA MET A 16 -36.84 -14.13 -25.54
C MET A 16 -38.34 -14.40 -25.30
N GLU A 17 -38.70 -15.08 -24.21
CA GLU A 17 -40.10 -15.26 -23.80
C GLU A 17 -40.75 -13.92 -23.42
N GLU A 18 -40.02 -13.05 -22.73
CA GLU A 18 -40.48 -11.69 -22.43
C GLU A 18 -40.69 -10.86 -23.71
N ALA A 19 -39.77 -10.95 -24.67
CA ALA A 19 -39.91 -10.31 -25.98
C ALA A 19 -41.15 -10.82 -26.74
N ASN A 20 -41.38 -12.13 -26.76
CA ASN A 20 -42.58 -12.72 -27.38
C ASN A 20 -43.88 -12.24 -26.69
N ASN A 21 -43.88 -12.17 -25.35
CA ASN A 21 -45.00 -11.62 -24.58
C ASN A 21 -45.25 -10.14 -24.88
N TYR A 22 -44.21 -9.37 -25.17
CA TYR A 22 -44.33 -8.00 -25.64
C TYR A 22 -44.96 -7.94 -27.03
N PHE A 23 -44.58 -8.84 -27.96
CA PHE A 23 -45.19 -8.94 -29.29
C PHE A 23 -46.70 -9.24 -29.24
N LYS A 24 -47.19 -9.98 -28.23
CA LYS A 24 -48.64 -10.18 -28.03
C LYS A 24 -49.41 -8.89 -27.76
N LYS A 25 -48.77 -7.93 -27.09
CA LYS A 25 -49.38 -6.66 -26.64
C LYS A 25 -49.05 -5.49 -27.57
N LEU A 26 -48.30 -5.76 -28.63
CA LEU A 26 -47.80 -4.73 -29.53
C LEU A 26 -48.96 -4.12 -30.33
N THR A 27 -49.03 -2.80 -30.31
CA THR A 27 -50.05 -2.02 -31.03
C THR A 27 -49.48 -1.23 -32.19
N ASP A 28 -48.18 -0.91 -32.14
CA ASP A 28 -47.41 -0.29 -33.22
C ASP A 28 -46.18 -1.15 -33.53
N LYS A 29 -46.08 -1.59 -34.78
CA LYS A 29 -44.97 -2.42 -35.25
C LYS A 29 -43.67 -1.63 -35.40
N ALA A 30 -43.77 -0.33 -35.70
CA ALA A 30 -42.60 0.51 -35.91
C ALA A 30 -41.75 0.65 -34.63
N SER A 31 -42.37 0.54 -33.45
CA SER A 31 -41.68 0.64 -32.16
C SER A 31 -40.90 -0.63 -31.76
N ALA A 32 -40.98 -1.73 -32.53
CA ALA A 32 -40.37 -3.02 -32.19
C ALA A 32 -39.30 -3.51 -33.18
N VAL A 33 -38.93 -2.70 -34.18
CA VAL A 33 -37.98 -3.08 -35.24
C VAL A 33 -36.63 -3.56 -34.68
N GLU A 34 -36.06 -2.81 -33.74
CA GLU A 34 -34.79 -3.19 -33.08
C GLU A 34 -34.92 -4.49 -32.27
N LEU A 35 -36.08 -4.72 -31.64
CA LEU A 35 -36.31 -5.91 -30.82
C LEU A 35 -36.36 -7.18 -31.68
N PHE A 36 -36.94 -7.13 -32.88
CA PHE A 36 -36.91 -8.27 -33.82
C PHE A 36 -35.47 -8.65 -34.21
N LEU A 37 -34.64 -7.65 -34.52
CA LEU A 37 -33.22 -7.85 -34.81
C LEU A 37 -32.48 -8.46 -33.62
N THR A 38 -32.67 -7.90 -32.42
CA THR A 38 -32.04 -8.42 -31.19
C THR A 38 -32.43 -9.87 -30.92
N CYS A 39 -33.70 -10.24 -31.13
CA CYS A 39 -34.16 -11.62 -30.96
C CYS A 39 -33.44 -12.59 -31.92
N GLN A 40 -33.23 -12.20 -33.19
CA GLN A 40 -32.54 -13.03 -34.17
C GLN A 40 -31.04 -13.16 -33.86
N GLU A 41 -30.38 -12.04 -33.53
CA GLU A 41 -28.96 -12.04 -33.15
C GLU A 41 -28.73 -12.88 -31.89
N THR A 42 -29.62 -12.77 -30.91
CA THR A 42 -29.56 -13.57 -29.67
C THR A 42 -29.70 -15.06 -29.96
N ALA A 43 -30.66 -15.46 -30.81
CA ALA A 43 -30.85 -16.86 -31.19
C ALA A 43 -29.63 -17.41 -31.96
N ALA A 44 -29.02 -16.62 -32.84
CA ALA A 44 -27.79 -16.99 -33.55
C ALA A 44 -26.62 -17.19 -32.59
N GLN A 45 -26.41 -16.26 -31.64
CA GLN A 45 -25.35 -16.37 -30.63
C GLN A 45 -25.53 -17.62 -29.74
N ILE A 46 -26.77 -17.96 -29.36
CA ILE A 46 -27.05 -19.21 -28.63
C ILE A 46 -26.65 -20.43 -29.48
N GLY A 47 -26.96 -20.40 -30.79
CA GLY A 47 -26.57 -21.45 -31.74
C GLY A 47 -25.06 -21.66 -31.77
N ASP A 48 -24.31 -20.59 -32.00
CA ASP A 48 -22.84 -20.60 -32.04
C ASP A 48 -22.23 -21.13 -30.73
N ILE A 49 -22.77 -20.71 -29.58
CA ILE A 49 -22.33 -21.19 -28.28
C ILE A 49 -22.55 -22.70 -28.14
N ILE A 50 -23.71 -23.21 -28.56
CA ILE A 50 -24.03 -24.62 -28.44
C ILE A 50 -23.15 -25.46 -29.38
N GLU A 51 -23.00 -25.07 -30.63
CA GLU A 51 -22.14 -25.78 -31.60
C GLU A 51 -20.67 -25.81 -31.17
N LYS A 52 -20.19 -24.75 -30.51
CA LYS A 52 -18.82 -24.69 -29.99
C LYS A 52 -18.59 -25.59 -28.78
N ASN A 53 -19.61 -25.86 -27.98
CA ASN A 53 -19.48 -26.55 -26.68
C ASN A 53 -20.04 -27.99 -26.68
N GLU A 54 -20.92 -28.33 -27.61
CA GLU A 54 -21.59 -29.63 -27.69
C GLU A 54 -21.31 -30.32 -29.03
N SER A 55 -20.70 -31.50 -28.99
CA SER A 55 -20.38 -32.30 -30.19
C SER A 55 -21.61 -32.87 -30.89
N GLN A 56 -22.77 -32.91 -30.21
CA GLN A 56 -24.05 -33.35 -30.75
C GLN A 56 -25.18 -32.41 -30.26
N PRO A 57 -25.41 -31.28 -30.95
CA PRO A 57 -26.37 -30.27 -30.50
C PRO A 57 -27.86 -30.68 -30.68
N GLY A 58 -28.11 -31.90 -31.17
CA GLY A 58 -29.45 -32.45 -31.38
C GLY A 58 -30.26 -31.60 -32.37
N LYS A 59 -31.55 -31.41 -32.09
CA LYS A 59 -32.46 -30.55 -32.87
C LYS A 59 -32.48 -29.09 -32.44
N VAL A 60 -31.63 -28.70 -31.48
CA VAL A 60 -31.69 -27.35 -30.90
C VAL A 60 -31.35 -26.27 -31.92
N ILE A 61 -30.35 -26.52 -32.79
CA ILE A 61 -29.97 -25.59 -33.86
C ILE A 61 -31.14 -25.39 -34.84
N GLU A 62 -31.76 -26.49 -35.30
CA GLU A 62 -32.97 -26.45 -36.12
C GLU A 62 -34.09 -25.66 -35.42
N TYR A 63 -34.23 -25.77 -34.09
CA TYR A 63 -35.24 -25.02 -33.36
C TYR A 63 -34.95 -23.51 -33.31
N LEU A 64 -33.69 -23.12 -33.15
CA LEU A 64 -33.23 -21.72 -33.16
C LEU A 64 -33.38 -21.09 -34.55
N GLU A 65 -33.01 -21.81 -35.61
CA GLU A 65 -33.19 -21.37 -37.00
C GLU A 65 -34.67 -21.12 -37.32
N ASN A 66 -35.54 -22.06 -36.93
CA ASN A 66 -36.99 -21.90 -37.07
C ASN A 66 -37.54 -20.73 -36.25
N TYR A 67 -36.95 -20.42 -35.09
CA TYR A 67 -37.33 -19.23 -34.32
C TYR A 67 -36.96 -17.95 -35.08
N CYS A 68 -35.74 -17.86 -35.62
CA CYS A 68 -35.32 -16.70 -36.42
C CYS A 68 -36.24 -16.48 -37.63
N GLU A 69 -36.64 -17.55 -38.30
CA GLU A 69 -37.58 -17.51 -39.42
C GLU A 69 -38.96 -17.01 -38.98
N LEU A 70 -39.49 -17.49 -37.85
CA LEU A 70 -40.76 -17.01 -37.30
C LEU A 70 -40.71 -15.53 -36.90
N VAL A 71 -39.58 -15.07 -36.35
CA VAL A 71 -39.36 -13.64 -36.05
C VAL A 71 -39.37 -12.80 -37.32
N TYR A 72 -38.74 -13.30 -38.40
CA TYR A 72 -38.75 -12.62 -39.70
C TYR A 72 -40.16 -12.56 -40.29
N GLN A 73 -40.91 -13.68 -40.24
CA GLN A 73 -42.31 -13.73 -40.69
C GLN A 73 -43.19 -12.74 -39.92
N LEU A 74 -42.99 -12.62 -38.61
CA LEU A 74 -43.67 -11.64 -37.78
C LEU A 74 -43.30 -10.20 -38.20
N TYR A 75 -42.03 -9.95 -38.50
CA TYR A 75 -41.54 -8.66 -39.00
C TYR A 75 -42.09 -8.27 -40.38
N ILE A 76 -42.46 -9.20 -41.26
CA ILE A 76 -43.08 -8.88 -42.56
C ILE A 76 -44.62 -9.00 -42.56
N CYS A 77 -45.23 -9.47 -41.48
CA CYS A 77 -46.67 -9.64 -41.36
C CYS A 77 -47.40 -8.28 -41.27
N GLU A 78 -48.43 -8.06 -42.10
CA GLU A 78 -49.23 -6.82 -42.13
C GLU A 78 -50.72 -7.04 -41.76
N GLY A 79 -51.10 -8.23 -41.30
CA GLY A 79 -52.52 -8.62 -41.21
C GLY A 79 -52.90 -9.54 -40.05
N THR A 80 -54.06 -10.21 -40.20
CA THR A 80 -54.76 -11.01 -39.16
C THR A 80 -54.01 -12.23 -38.65
N GLU A 81 -52.86 -12.58 -39.24
CA GLU A 81 -52.05 -13.75 -38.86
C GLU A 81 -51.08 -13.48 -37.69
N TRP A 82 -50.97 -12.22 -37.24
CA TRP A 82 -50.06 -11.81 -36.16
C TRP A 82 -50.17 -12.69 -34.91
N GLY A 83 -51.39 -12.85 -34.38
CA GLY A 83 -51.61 -13.65 -33.17
C GLY A 83 -51.16 -15.11 -33.34
N ALA A 84 -51.45 -15.71 -34.48
CA ALA A 84 -51.06 -17.10 -34.78
C ALA A 84 -49.54 -17.26 -34.93
N LEU A 85 -48.84 -16.25 -35.45
CA LEU A 85 -47.37 -16.24 -35.53
C LEU A 85 -46.73 -16.09 -34.15
N VAL A 86 -47.28 -15.23 -33.29
CA VAL A 86 -46.80 -15.07 -31.92
C VAL A 86 -47.02 -16.35 -31.10
N ASP A 87 -48.15 -17.04 -31.26
CA ASP A 87 -48.39 -18.33 -30.60
C ASP A 87 -47.39 -19.40 -31.08
N LYS A 88 -47.03 -19.41 -32.37
CA LYS A 88 -45.98 -20.29 -32.90
C LYS A 88 -44.61 -19.96 -32.33
N LEU A 89 -44.27 -18.67 -32.17
CA LEU A 89 -43.02 -18.22 -31.55
C LEU A 89 -42.90 -18.72 -30.11
N GLU A 90 -43.96 -18.61 -29.31
CA GLU A 90 -43.97 -19.16 -27.94
C GLU A 90 -43.75 -20.66 -27.93
N MET A 91 -44.50 -21.42 -28.75
CA MET A 91 -44.28 -22.86 -28.88
C MET A 91 -42.86 -23.21 -29.30
N GLN A 92 -42.25 -22.38 -30.14
CA GLN A 92 -40.90 -22.60 -30.64
C GLN A 92 -39.85 -22.33 -29.56
N VAL A 93 -40.02 -21.28 -28.76
CA VAL A 93 -39.16 -21.01 -27.60
C VAL A 93 -39.22 -22.16 -26.59
N GLU A 94 -40.40 -22.76 -26.37
CA GLU A 94 -40.49 -23.92 -25.47
C GLU A 94 -39.80 -25.17 -26.01
N LYS A 95 -39.79 -25.38 -27.33
CA LYS A 95 -38.99 -26.45 -27.94
C LYS A 95 -37.50 -26.18 -27.79
N ILE A 96 -37.06 -24.93 -27.94
CA ILE A 96 -35.67 -24.52 -27.72
C ILE A 96 -35.27 -24.80 -26.27
N ARG A 97 -36.07 -24.34 -25.29
CA ARG A 97 -35.88 -24.57 -23.86
C ARG A 97 -35.77 -26.06 -23.54
N SER A 98 -36.77 -26.86 -23.93
CA SER A 98 -36.77 -28.32 -23.69
C SER A 98 -35.65 -29.04 -24.43
N GLY A 99 -35.27 -28.56 -25.61
CA GLY A 99 -34.15 -29.07 -26.37
C GLY A 99 -32.82 -28.87 -25.64
N ILE A 100 -32.57 -27.65 -25.14
CA ILE A 100 -31.37 -27.32 -24.35
C ILE A 100 -31.33 -28.10 -23.04
N GLU A 101 -32.48 -28.28 -22.39
CA GLU A 101 -32.57 -29.10 -21.18
C GLU A 101 -32.13 -30.55 -21.38
N LYS A 102 -32.36 -31.10 -22.58
CA LYS A 102 -31.99 -32.47 -22.95
C LYS A 102 -30.57 -32.59 -23.49
N VAL A 103 -30.13 -31.60 -24.27
CA VAL A 103 -28.83 -31.63 -24.97
C VAL A 103 -27.68 -31.28 -24.03
N ILE A 104 -27.88 -30.34 -23.09
CA ILE A 104 -26.83 -29.92 -22.17
C ILE A 104 -27.02 -30.65 -20.82
N PRO A 105 -26.10 -31.55 -20.43
CA PRO A 105 -26.13 -32.26 -19.16
C PRO A 105 -26.13 -31.32 -17.97
N SER A 106 -26.87 -31.69 -16.92
CA SER A 106 -26.92 -30.98 -15.63
C SER A 106 -25.88 -31.54 -14.64
N ASP A 107 -24.76 -32.07 -15.13
CA ASP A 107 -23.73 -32.61 -14.24
C ASP A 107 -23.15 -31.49 -13.38
N SER A 108 -23.02 -31.76 -12.08
CA SER A 108 -22.39 -30.82 -11.16
C SER A 108 -20.93 -30.61 -11.55
N MET A 109 -20.50 -29.35 -11.50
CA MET A 109 -19.12 -28.97 -11.72
C MET A 109 -18.25 -29.40 -10.53
N LYS A 110 -16.97 -29.68 -10.75
CA LYS A 110 -16.07 -30.09 -9.68
C LYS A 110 -15.12 -28.96 -9.29
N ALA A 111 -15.19 -28.52 -8.04
CA ALA A 111 -14.27 -27.56 -7.46
C ALA A 111 -13.44 -28.22 -6.37
N VAL A 112 -12.11 -28.12 -6.47
CA VAL A 112 -11.18 -28.80 -5.57
C VAL A 112 -10.28 -27.80 -4.86
N PHE A 113 -10.23 -27.86 -3.54
CA PHE A 113 -9.31 -27.08 -2.71
C PHE A 113 -8.14 -27.96 -2.24
N LEU A 114 -6.90 -27.50 -2.42
CA LEU A 114 -5.68 -28.24 -2.06
C LEU A 114 -4.91 -27.57 -0.90
N PRO A 115 -5.42 -27.57 0.34
CA PRO A 115 -4.68 -27.04 1.48
C PRO A 115 -3.55 -28.00 1.90
N TYR A 116 -2.42 -27.46 2.36
CA TYR A 116 -1.30 -28.29 2.86
C TYR A 116 -0.89 -28.00 4.31
N ILE A 117 -1.27 -26.83 4.86
CA ILE A 117 -1.09 -26.44 6.26
C ILE A 117 -2.42 -25.93 6.79
N ALA A 118 -2.89 -26.46 7.92
CA ALA A 118 -4.17 -26.14 8.54
C ALA A 118 -4.26 -24.67 8.99
N SER A 119 -3.17 -24.11 9.52
CA SER A 119 -3.10 -22.69 9.90
C SER A 119 -3.22 -21.71 8.72
N MET A 120 -3.15 -22.20 7.46
CA MET A 120 -3.36 -21.41 6.25
C MET A 120 -4.75 -21.65 5.62
N TRP A 121 -5.62 -22.42 6.28
CA TRP A 121 -6.97 -22.69 5.81
C TRP A 121 -7.83 -21.42 5.66
N ASP A 122 -7.53 -20.40 6.46
CA ASP A 122 -8.13 -19.06 6.39
C ASP A 122 -8.08 -18.44 4.98
N THR A 123 -7.13 -18.87 4.15
CA THR A 123 -6.95 -18.43 2.76
C THR A 123 -8.04 -19.00 1.83
N PHE A 124 -8.68 -20.10 2.20
CA PHE A 124 -9.76 -20.72 1.42
C PHE A 124 -11.14 -20.60 2.07
N HIS A 125 -11.21 -20.38 3.38
CA HIS A 125 -12.42 -20.60 4.16
C HIS A 125 -13.67 -19.93 3.59
N SER A 126 -13.64 -18.62 3.34
CA SER A 126 -14.82 -17.90 2.85
C SER A 126 -15.21 -18.32 1.42
N ILE A 127 -14.24 -18.58 0.53
CA ILE A 127 -14.51 -19.09 -0.82
C ILE A 127 -15.14 -20.49 -0.76
N TYR A 128 -14.62 -21.37 0.11
CA TYR A 128 -15.15 -22.71 0.29
C TYR A 128 -16.60 -22.69 0.78
N LEU A 129 -16.94 -21.78 1.70
CA LEU A 129 -18.33 -21.62 2.16
C LEU A 129 -19.25 -21.21 1.00
N SER A 130 -18.88 -20.18 0.22
CA SER A 130 -19.67 -19.75 -0.95
C SER A 130 -19.79 -20.87 -2.00
N ALA A 131 -18.71 -21.61 -2.24
CA ALA A 131 -18.72 -22.72 -3.19
C ALA A 131 -19.58 -23.90 -2.73
N LYS A 132 -19.55 -24.23 -1.43
CA LYS A 132 -20.31 -25.35 -0.85
C LYS A 132 -21.82 -25.09 -0.86
N GLU A 133 -22.24 -23.83 -0.74
CA GLU A 133 -23.64 -23.44 -0.83
C GLU A 133 -24.17 -23.47 -2.27
N ASP A 134 -23.29 -23.50 -3.26
CA ASP A 134 -23.63 -23.57 -4.67
C ASP A 134 -23.90 -25.02 -5.13
N LEU A 135 -25.17 -25.39 -5.21
CA LEU A 135 -25.62 -26.75 -5.58
C LEU A 135 -25.19 -27.20 -6.98
N ARG A 136 -24.68 -26.29 -7.81
CA ARG A 136 -24.14 -26.60 -9.14
C ARG A 136 -22.75 -27.24 -9.05
N PHE A 137 -22.12 -27.25 -7.87
CA PHE A 137 -20.77 -27.77 -7.66
C PHE A 137 -20.72 -28.95 -6.69
N ASP A 138 -20.00 -30.00 -7.08
CA ASP A 138 -19.37 -30.97 -6.19
C ASP A 138 -18.05 -30.40 -5.68
N VAL A 139 -18.06 -29.92 -4.44
CA VAL A 139 -16.92 -29.28 -3.79
C VAL A 139 -16.16 -30.29 -2.93
N LYS A 140 -14.87 -30.46 -3.22
CA LYS A 140 -13.97 -31.35 -2.46
C LYS A 140 -12.82 -30.56 -1.86
N VAL A 141 -12.54 -30.81 -0.59
CA VAL A 141 -11.30 -30.38 0.07
C VAL A 141 -10.38 -31.58 0.14
N VAL A 142 -9.22 -31.49 -0.50
CA VAL A 142 -8.22 -32.56 -0.57
C VAL A 142 -6.94 -32.06 0.09
N PRO A 143 -6.79 -32.22 1.41
CA PRO A 143 -5.54 -31.86 2.08
C PRO A 143 -4.37 -32.64 1.49
N ILE A 144 -3.26 -31.97 1.21
CA ILE A 144 -2.07 -32.59 0.61
C ILE A 144 -0.90 -32.56 1.61
N PRO A 145 0.02 -33.54 1.58
CA PRO A 145 1.16 -33.55 2.48
C PRO A 145 2.25 -32.54 2.04
N TYR A 146 3.22 -32.30 2.91
CA TYR A 146 4.42 -31.52 2.60
C TYR A 146 5.65 -32.05 3.33
N TYR A 147 6.82 -31.71 2.81
CA TYR A 147 8.12 -32.09 3.33
C TYR A 147 8.80 -30.92 4.00
N THR A 148 9.54 -31.17 5.09
CA THR A 148 10.59 -30.26 5.57
C THR A 148 11.91 -30.66 4.93
N LEU A 149 12.66 -29.67 4.41
CA LEU A 149 13.90 -29.89 3.70
C LEU A 149 15.13 -29.52 4.54
N GLY A 150 16.22 -30.25 4.32
CA GLY A 150 17.54 -29.92 4.85
C GLY A 150 18.26 -28.88 3.98
N PRO A 151 19.45 -28.41 4.42
CA PRO A 151 20.22 -27.39 3.69
C PRO A 151 20.58 -27.78 2.26
N GLU A 152 20.74 -29.08 1.98
CA GLU A 152 21.07 -29.63 0.65
C GLU A 152 19.82 -30.02 -0.15
N GLY A 153 18.62 -29.66 0.32
CA GLY A 153 17.35 -29.93 -0.35
C GLY A 153 16.82 -31.36 -0.19
N GLN A 154 17.45 -32.19 0.66
CA GLN A 154 16.98 -33.52 1.02
C GLN A 154 15.73 -33.47 1.91
N ILE A 155 14.84 -34.44 1.76
CA ILE A 155 13.64 -34.57 2.62
C ILE A 155 14.07 -35.05 4.01
N LEU A 156 13.71 -34.29 5.04
CA LEU A 156 13.95 -34.65 6.45
C LEU A 156 12.74 -35.32 7.09
N SER A 157 11.55 -34.79 6.82
CA SER A 157 10.29 -35.28 7.39
C SER A 157 9.11 -35.00 6.45
N GLU A 158 8.10 -35.87 6.47
CA GLU A 158 6.80 -35.69 5.83
C GLU A 158 5.76 -35.27 6.88
N HIS A 159 4.88 -34.35 6.52
CA HIS A 159 3.82 -33.80 7.34
C HIS A 159 2.48 -33.88 6.60
N TYR A 160 1.40 -34.18 7.33
CA TYR A 160 0.04 -34.22 6.79
C TYR A 160 -0.96 -33.74 7.85
N GLU A 161 -1.58 -32.58 7.60
CA GLU A 161 -2.48 -31.89 8.55
C GLU A 161 -3.97 -32.07 8.19
N GLY A 162 -4.34 -33.21 7.58
CA GLY A 162 -5.71 -33.45 7.13
C GLY A 162 -6.72 -33.49 8.27
N GLN A 163 -6.33 -34.01 9.45
CA GLN A 163 -7.23 -34.11 10.61
C GLN A 163 -7.60 -32.74 11.15
N GLU A 164 -6.61 -31.85 11.26
CA GLU A 164 -6.76 -30.47 11.68
C GLU A 164 -7.65 -29.69 10.69
N ILE A 165 -7.48 -29.92 9.39
CA ILE A 165 -8.34 -29.33 8.36
C ILE A 165 -9.79 -29.88 8.44
N SER A 166 -9.97 -31.11 8.91
CA SER A 166 -11.29 -31.74 9.02
C SER A 166 -12.22 -31.08 10.05
N GLU A 167 -11.65 -30.30 10.97
CA GLU A 167 -12.40 -29.47 11.93
C GLU A 167 -13.16 -28.33 11.23
N TYR A 168 -12.70 -27.91 10.04
CA TYR A 168 -13.28 -26.79 9.29
C TYR A 168 -14.06 -27.23 8.04
N ALA A 169 -13.75 -28.40 7.46
CA ALA A 169 -14.34 -28.87 6.22
C ALA A 169 -14.40 -30.40 6.12
N LYS A 170 -15.35 -30.92 5.32
CA LYS A 170 -15.35 -32.34 4.99
C LYS A 170 -14.20 -32.62 4.02
N ILE A 171 -13.25 -33.43 4.45
CA ILE A 171 -12.05 -33.75 3.65
C ILE A 171 -12.23 -35.01 2.80
N THR A 172 -11.47 -35.08 1.72
CA THR A 172 -11.18 -36.29 0.94
C THR A 172 -9.69 -36.57 1.07
N ASP A 173 -9.31 -37.78 1.47
CA ASP A 173 -7.90 -38.17 1.58
C ASP A 173 -7.23 -38.12 0.20
N TYR A 174 -6.09 -37.41 0.10
CA TYR A 174 -5.37 -37.25 -1.17
C TYR A 174 -4.95 -38.57 -1.81
N ARG A 175 -4.73 -39.62 -1.03
CA ARG A 175 -4.33 -40.95 -1.53
C ARG A 175 -5.47 -41.61 -2.31
N ASN A 176 -6.70 -41.17 -2.11
CA ASN A 176 -7.90 -41.68 -2.76
C ASN A 176 -8.43 -40.74 -3.86
N TYR A 177 -7.78 -39.59 -4.06
CA TYR A 177 -8.18 -38.59 -5.04
C TYR A 177 -7.34 -38.70 -6.32
N ASP A 178 -7.99 -39.07 -7.41
CA ASP A 178 -7.34 -39.25 -8.72
C ASP A 178 -7.76 -38.10 -9.65
N PHE A 179 -6.84 -37.18 -9.94
CA PHE A 179 -7.12 -36.05 -10.83
C PHE A 179 -7.48 -36.46 -12.26
N GLN A 180 -6.90 -37.55 -12.77
CA GLN A 180 -7.17 -38.01 -14.13
C GLN A 180 -8.58 -38.58 -14.23
N ARG A 181 -9.04 -39.30 -13.21
CA ARG A 181 -10.42 -39.81 -13.13
C ARG A 181 -11.42 -38.71 -12.81
N GLU A 182 -11.07 -37.82 -11.90
CA GLU A 182 -12.00 -36.81 -11.38
C GLU A 182 -12.19 -35.63 -12.34
N GLN A 183 -11.16 -35.23 -13.12
CA GLN A 183 -11.20 -34.12 -14.08
C GLN A 183 -11.85 -32.84 -13.50
N PRO A 184 -11.23 -32.22 -12.47
CA PRO A 184 -11.82 -31.08 -11.80
C PRO A 184 -11.95 -29.84 -12.72
N ASP A 185 -13.12 -29.21 -12.70
CA ASP A 185 -13.36 -27.98 -13.48
C ASP A 185 -12.53 -26.80 -12.95
N ILE A 186 -12.29 -26.76 -11.63
CA ILE A 186 -11.54 -25.69 -10.94
C ILE A 186 -10.68 -26.30 -9.84
N ILE A 187 -9.41 -25.87 -9.75
CA ILE A 187 -8.51 -26.24 -8.66
C ILE A 187 -8.03 -24.97 -7.95
N PHE A 188 -8.17 -24.91 -6.64
CA PHE A 188 -7.68 -23.83 -5.78
C PHE A 188 -6.38 -24.23 -5.09
N ILE A 189 -5.34 -23.40 -5.25
CA ILE A 189 -4.04 -23.54 -4.60
C ILE A 189 -3.69 -22.25 -3.84
N HIS A 190 -2.95 -22.40 -2.74
CA HIS A 190 -2.34 -21.28 -2.02
C HIS A 190 -0.82 -21.37 -1.93
N ASN A 191 -0.23 -22.52 -2.25
CA ASN A 191 1.22 -22.66 -2.36
C ASN A 191 1.70 -22.24 -3.77
N PRO A 192 2.51 -21.17 -3.91
CA PRO A 192 2.98 -20.73 -5.23
C PRO A 192 4.26 -21.44 -5.72
N TYR A 193 4.93 -22.25 -4.89
CA TYR A 193 6.37 -22.49 -5.06
C TYR A 193 6.75 -23.67 -5.95
N ASP A 194 5.91 -24.70 -6.06
CA ASP A 194 6.28 -26.01 -6.60
C ASP A 194 7.63 -26.51 -6.00
N GLN A 195 8.65 -26.74 -6.84
CA GLN A 195 9.99 -27.20 -6.44
C GLN A 195 10.89 -26.11 -5.83
N TYR A 196 10.52 -24.83 -5.89
CA TYR A 196 11.43 -23.72 -5.59
C TYR A 196 11.48 -23.31 -4.12
N ASN A 197 10.59 -23.84 -3.27
CA ASN A 197 10.71 -23.64 -1.83
C ASN A 197 11.83 -24.53 -1.26
N ARG A 198 12.75 -23.90 -0.53
CA ARG A 198 13.96 -24.51 0.05
C ARG A 198 13.77 -24.97 1.49
N VAL A 199 12.66 -24.61 2.12
CA VAL A 199 12.35 -24.93 3.53
C VAL A 199 11.28 -26.00 3.61
N THR A 200 10.16 -25.80 2.89
CA THR A 200 9.06 -26.77 2.83
C THR A 200 8.65 -27.05 1.39
N ARG A 201 8.30 -28.29 1.04
CA ARG A 201 7.98 -28.65 -0.36
C ARG A 201 6.84 -29.64 -0.44
N ILE A 202 5.88 -29.38 -1.33
CA ILE A 202 4.78 -30.32 -1.61
C ILE A 202 5.25 -31.44 -2.57
N PRO A 203 4.60 -32.61 -2.62
CA PRO A 203 4.92 -33.64 -3.60
C PRO A 203 4.72 -33.15 -5.03
N GLU A 204 5.55 -33.64 -5.96
CA GLU A 204 5.55 -33.23 -7.36
C GLU A 204 4.18 -33.39 -8.03
N ALA A 205 3.43 -34.44 -7.68
CA ALA A 205 2.09 -34.69 -8.22
C ALA A 205 1.10 -33.52 -8.00
N PHE A 206 1.38 -32.64 -7.02
CA PHE A 206 0.56 -31.48 -6.69
C PHE A 206 1.18 -30.14 -7.14
N TYR A 207 2.29 -30.17 -7.89
CA TYR A 207 2.84 -28.96 -8.49
C TYR A 207 1.85 -28.33 -9.45
N SER A 208 1.81 -27.00 -9.46
CA SER A 208 0.98 -26.22 -10.38
C SER A 208 1.18 -26.66 -11.84
N SER A 209 2.43 -26.98 -12.23
CA SER A 209 2.78 -27.51 -13.56
C SER A 209 2.20 -28.89 -13.88
N GLN A 210 1.86 -29.69 -12.87
CA GLN A 210 1.14 -30.96 -13.02
C GLN A 210 -0.38 -30.75 -12.99
N LEU A 211 -0.87 -29.90 -12.09
CA LEU A 211 -2.30 -29.63 -11.92
C LEU A 211 -2.96 -29.04 -13.16
N ILE A 212 -2.26 -28.16 -13.89
CA ILE A 212 -2.77 -27.57 -15.15
C ILE A 212 -3.02 -28.58 -16.27
N LYS A 213 -2.55 -29.84 -16.13
CA LYS A 213 -2.86 -30.92 -17.07
C LYS A 213 -4.28 -31.46 -16.90
N TYR A 214 -4.88 -31.25 -15.73
CA TYR A 214 -6.20 -31.77 -15.35
C TYR A 214 -7.26 -30.69 -15.20
N THR A 215 -6.86 -29.40 -15.25
CA THR A 215 -7.78 -28.27 -15.24
C THR A 215 -7.20 -27.10 -16.03
N SER A 216 -8.06 -26.36 -16.74
CA SER A 216 -7.70 -25.07 -17.32
C SER A 216 -7.91 -23.89 -16.36
N ARG A 217 -8.48 -24.12 -15.17
CA ARG A 217 -8.86 -23.09 -14.19
C ARG A 217 -8.17 -23.31 -12.86
N LEU A 218 -6.85 -23.25 -12.88
CA LEU A 218 -6.04 -23.20 -11.66
C LEU A 218 -6.15 -21.80 -11.05
N VAL A 219 -6.72 -21.71 -9.85
CA VAL A 219 -6.90 -20.46 -9.11
C VAL A 219 -5.87 -20.36 -8.00
N TYR A 220 -5.07 -19.29 -8.01
CA TYR A 220 -4.11 -19.00 -6.95
C TYR A 220 -4.68 -17.95 -5.99
N ILE A 221 -4.72 -18.30 -4.70
CA ILE A 221 -5.05 -17.36 -3.62
C ILE A 221 -3.81 -17.18 -2.73
N PRO A 222 -3.22 -15.96 -2.66
CA PRO A 222 -2.07 -15.71 -1.80
C PRO A 222 -2.38 -15.99 -0.32
N TYR A 223 -1.52 -16.77 0.34
CA TYR A 223 -1.66 -17.13 1.77
C TYR A 223 -1.19 -16.03 2.74
N TYR A 224 -0.70 -14.91 2.21
CA TYR A 224 -0.15 -13.79 2.97
C TYR A 224 -0.89 -12.48 2.62
N ILE A 225 -0.67 -11.47 3.47
CA ILE A 225 -1.19 -10.11 3.33
C ILE A 225 0.01 -9.15 3.42
N SER A 226 0.04 -8.16 2.53
CA SER A 226 1.11 -7.15 2.37
C SER A 226 0.56 -5.74 2.60
N LYS A 227 1.28 -4.91 3.36
CA LYS A 227 0.81 -3.54 3.68
C LYS A 227 0.96 -2.63 2.48
N GLU A 228 2.20 -2.54 2.00
CA GLU A 228 2.59 -1.63 0.92
C GLU A 228 3.18 -2.39 -0.27
N LYS A 229 4.03 -3.40 0.00
CA LYS A 229 4.71 -4.16 -1.05
C LYS A 229 4.61 -5.66 -0.83
N THR A 230 4.42 -6.37 -1.94
CA THR A 230 4.68 -7.81 -2.02
C THR A 230 6.15 -8.03 -2.37
N LEU A 231 6.70 -9.19 -2.00
CA LEU A 231 8.07 -9.55 -2.37
C LEU A 231 8.11 -9.96 -3.84
N ASP A 232 8.85 -9.22 -4.68
CA ASP A 232 8.90 -9.41 -6.14
C ASP A 232 9.14 -10.86 -6.59
N HIS A 233 9.95 -11.60 -5.84
CA HIS A 233 10.28 -12.98 -6.17
C HIS A 233 9.07 -13.94 -6.05
N PHE A 234 8.06 -13.63 -5.23
CA PHE A 234 6.84 -14.44 -5.13
C PHE A 234 5.99 -14.37 -6.40
N MET A 235 5.98 -13.22 -7.07
CA MET A 235 5.16 -13.01 -8.27
C MET A 235 5.67 -13.81 -9.47
N GLN A 236 6.92 -14.27 -9.43
CA GLN A 236 7.56 -15.03 -10.51
C GLN A 236 7.47 -16.55 -10.31
N LEU A 237 6.88 -17.02 -9.21
CA LEU A 237 6.83 -18.44 -8.89
C LEU A 237 5.85 -19.23 -9.78
N PRO A 238 6.06 -20.55 -9.97
CA PRO A 238 5.26 -21.36 -10.88
C PRO A 238 3.76 -21.31 -10.64
N GLY A 239 3.31 -21.37 -9.38
CA GLY A 239 1.89 -21.32 -9.04
C GLY A 239 1.22 -20.01 -9.46
N VAL A 240 1.95 -18.90 -9.46
CA VAL A 240 1.47 -17.60 -9.97
C VAL A 240 1.39 -17.62 -11.49
N ARG A 241 2.46 -18.06 -12.16
CA ARG A 241 2.53 -18.07 -13.64
C ARG A 241 1.51 -19.01 -14.29
N ASN A 242 1.33 -20.19 -13.68
CA ASN A 242 0.44 -21.24 -14.16
C ASN A 242 -1.03 -20.98 -13.80
N ALA A 243 -1.33 -20.00 -12.93
CA ALA A 243 -2.69 -19.67 -12.58
C ALA A 243 -3.47 -19.09 -13.77
N TRP A 244 -4.75 -19.47 -13.85
CA TRP A 244 -5.76 -18.82 -14.67
C TRP A 244 -6.18 -17.48 -14.07
N ARG A 245 -6.37 -17.45 -12.74
CA ARG A 245 -6.65 -16.23 -11.98
C ARG A 245 -5.89 -16.18 -10.66
N ILE A 246 -5.47 -14.98 -10.31
CA ILE A 246 -4.78 -14.60 -9.07
C ILE A 246 -5.64 -13.54 -8.39
N PHE A 247 -6.08 -13.79 -7.16
CA PHE A 247 -6.90 -12.84 -6.42
C PHE A 247 -6.06 -12.05 -5.42
N ALA A 248 -5.74 -10.82 -5.78
CA ALA A 248 -4.97 -9.88 -4.98
C ALA A 248 -5.87 -9.17 -3.95
N GLN A 249 -5.27 -8.75 -2.83
CA GLN A 249 -5.99 -8.11 -1.73
C GLN A 249 -6.53 -6.70 -2.07
N ASN A 250 -5.89 -5.96 -2.97
CA ASN A 250 -6.28 -4.61 -3.38
C ASN A 250 -5.61 -4.24 -4.72
N GLU A 251 -5.98 -3.09 -5.29
CA GLU A 251 -5.47 -2.62 -6.58
C GLU A 251 -3.96 -2.33 -6.54
N THR A 252 -3.44 -1.78 -5.45
CA THR A 252 -1.99 -1.51 -5.30
C THR A 252 -1.16 -2.79 -5.44
N ILE A 253 -1.60 -3.90 -4.83
CA ILE A 253 -0.92 -5.19 -4.98
C ILE A 253 -1.14 -5.76 -6.39
N ARG A 254 -2.33 -5.59 -6.98
CA ARG A 254 -2.59 -6.00 -8.38
C ARG A 254 -1.65 -5.33 -9.37
N GLU A 255 -1.43 -4.01 -9.23
CA GLU A 255 -0.49 -3.25 -10.06
C GLU A 255 0.93 -3.82 -9.96
N GLN A 256 1.38 -4.18 -8.76
CA GLN A 256 2.71 -4.80 -8.57
C GLN A 256 2.86 -6.13 -9.32
N TYR A 257 1.83 -7.00 -9.32
CA TYR A 257 1.86 -8.21 -10.14
C TYR A 257 2.00 -7.88 -11.64
N ILE A 258 1.29 -6.86 -12.12
CA ILE A 258 1.34 -6.42 -13.52
C ILE A 258 2.72 -5.86 -13.88
N GLU A 259 3.28 -5.01 -13.02
CA GLU A 259 4.63 -4.45 -13.15
C GLU A 259 5.71 -5.55 -13.17
N SER A 260 5.48 -6.64 -12.44
CA SER A 260 6.36 -7.81 -12.45
C SER A 260 6.25 -8.66 -13.73
N GLY A 261 5.34 -8.31 -14.66
CA GLY A 261 5.17 -8.98 -15.95
C GLY A 261 4.07 -10.05 -15.97
N ILE A 262 3.18 -10.08 -14.97
CA ILE A 262 1.98 -10.93 -15.03
C ILE A 262 0.91 -10.23 -15.86
N ALA A 263 0.26 -10.98 -16.74
CA ALA A 263 -0.77 -10.44 -17.61
C ALA A 263 -1.96 -9.89 -16.80
N SER A 264 -2.42 -8.68 -17.14
CA SER A 264 -3.38 -7.90 -16.34
C SER A 264 -4.74 -8.57 -16.15
N GLU A 265 -5.13 -9.43 -17.08
CA GLU A 265 -6.35 -10.22 -17.09
C GLU A 265 -6.30 -11.42 -16.13
N LYS A 266 -5.10 -11.84 -15.72
CA LYS A 266 -4.92 -12.91 -14.73
C LYS A 266 -5.11 -12.42 -13.30
N VAL A 267 -4.87 -11.14 -13.02
CA VAL A 267 -4.82 -10.62 -11.65
C VAL A 267 -6.06 -9.77 -11.37
N VAL A 268 -6.74 -10.04 -10.28
CA VAL A 268 -8.01 -9.39 -9.92
C VAL A 268 -7.97 -8.96 -8.46
N ALA A 269 -8.28 -7.69 -8.17
CA ALA A 269 -8.27 -7.17 -6.82
C ALA A 269 -9.65 -7.26 -6.17
N LEU A 270 -9.93 -8.34 -5.44
CA LEU A 270 -11.24 -8.57 -4.79
C LEU A 270 -11.15 -8.75 -3.28
N GLY A 271 -10.02 -8.41 -2.68
CA GLY A 271 -9.75 -8.67 -1.26
C GLY A 271 -9.12 -10.03 -1.03
N SER A 272 -8.85 -10.34 0.23
CA SER A 272 -8.30 -11.62 0.65
C SER A 272 -9.22 -12.33 1.63
N PRO A 273 -9.52 -13.63 1.43
CA PRO A 273 -10.24 -14.46 2.39
C PRO A 273 -9.67 -14.43 3.82
N LYS A 274 -8.36 -14.19 3.96
CA LYS A 274 -7.71 -14.06 5.27
C LYS A 274 -8.31 -12.91 6.09
N LEU A 275 -8.70 -11.82 5.44
CA LEU A 275 -9.37 -10.68 6.09
C LEU A 275 -10.83 -11.01 6.42
N ASP A 276 -11.51 -11.82 5.60
CA ASP A 276 -12.88 -12.27 5.87
C ASP A 276 -12.97 -13.07 7.16
N MET A 277 -11.98 -13.93 7.40
CA MET A 277 -11.86 -14.71 8.62
C MET A 277 -11.78 -13.79 9.83
N VAL A 278 -10.88 -12.82 9.82
CA VAL A 278 -10.74 -11.85 10.92
C VAL A 278 -12.05 -11.09 11.16
N VAL A 279 -12.69 -10.59 10.11
CA VAL A 279 -13.97 -9.86 10.22
C VAL A 279 -15.06 -10.77 10.79
N SER A 280 -15.15 -12.01 10.33
CA SER A 280 -16.16 -12.98 10.77
C SER A 280 -15.96 -13.38 12.23
N PHE A 281 -14.72 -13.64 12.63
CA PHE A 281 -14.37 -13.98 14.01
C PHE A 281 -14.57 -12.80 14.96
N SER A 282 -14.30 -11.57 14.52
CA SER A 282 -14.53 -10.37 15.34
C SER A 282 -16.00 -10.11 15.67
N LYS A 283 -16.94 -10.62 14.86
CA LYS A 283 -18.39 -10.50 15.08
C LYS A 283 -18.92 -11.50 16.11
N LYS A 284 -18.23 -12.63 16.33
CA LYS A 284 -18.65 -13.69 17.25
C LYS A 284 -17.87 -13.58 18.56
N LYS A 285 -18.56 -13.56 19.71
CA LYS A 285 -17.88 -13.71 21.00
C LYS A 285 -17.30 -15.11 21.10
N GLN A 286 -15.98 -15.22 21.04
CA GLN A 286 -15.29 -16.48 21.29
C GLN A 286 -15.20 -16.72 22.80
N PRO A 287 -15.45 -17.95 23.29
CA PRO A 287 -15.22 -18.29 24.68
C PRO A 287 -13.71 -18.20 24.97
N ILE A 288 -13.37 -17.66 26.14
CA ILE A 288 -11.99 -17.66 26.63
C ILE A 288 -11.70 -19.07 27.16
N PRO A 289 -10.66 -19.78 26.67
CA PRO A 289 -10.27 -21.09 27.18
C PRO A 289 -9.99 -21.06 28.69
N ASP A 290 -10.19 -22.18 29.39
CA ASP A 290 -9.98 -22.21 30.84
C ASP A 290 -8.52 -21.97 31.25
N GLU A 291 -7.57 -22.42 30.41
CA GLU A 291 -6.14 -22.10 30.53
C GLU A 291 -5.85 -20.58 30.46
N TRP A 292 -6.74 -19.80 29.85
CA TRP A 292 -6.62 -18.35 29.70
C TRP A 292 -7.44 -17.59 30.76
N SER A 293 -7.62 -18.19 31.94
CA SER A 293 -8.36 -17.61 33.07
C SER A 293 -7.90 -16.19 33.45
N ALA A 294 -6.62 -15.86 33.25
CA ALA A 294 -6.06 -14.52 33.49
C ALA A 294 -6.71 -13.40 32.66
N LEU A 295 -7.40 -13.74 31.57
CA LEU A 295 -8.13 -12.82 30.69
C LEU A 295 -9.60 -12.60 31.11
N LYS A 296 -10.17 -13.49 31.93
CA LYS A 296 -11.61 -13.44 32.29
C LYS A 296 -11.94 -12.13 33.01
N ASN A 297 -13.05 -11.50 32.61
CA ASN A 297 -13.56 -10.23 33.15
C ASN A 297 -12.62 -9.01 33.03
N LYS A 298 -11.63 -9.05 32.13
CA LYS A 298 -10.70 -7.95 31.87
C LYS A 298 -10.81 -7.46 30.43
N LYS A 299 -10.36 -6.23 30.20
CA LYS A 299 -10.12 -5.71 28.85
C LYS A 299 -8.85 -6.36 28.29
N VAL A 300 -8.92 -7.04 27.15
CA VAL A 300 -7.80 -7.84 26.64
C VAL A 300 -7.03 -7.06 25.58
N PHE A 301 -5.71 -6.92 25.73
CA PHE A 301 -4.83 -6.27 24.76
C PHE A 301 -3.95 -7.32 24.11
N PHE A 302 -4.10 -7.53 22.81
CA PHE A 302 -3.20 -8.36 22.03
C PHE A 302 -1.88 -7.63 21.83
N TYR A 303 -0.81 -8.16 22.44
CA TYR A 303 0.55 -7.71 22.20
C TYR A 303 1.30 -8.67 21.27
N ASN A 304 1.68 -8.18 20.10
CA ASN A 304 2.44 -8.92 19.10
C ASN A 304 3.89 -8.41 19.03
N THR A 305 4.86 -9.33 18.99
CA THR A 305 6.28 -9.00 18.82
C THR A 305 6.86 -9.72 17.60
N SER A 306 7.49 -9.01 16.65
CA SER A 306 8.05 -9.58 15.43
C SER A 306 9.54 -9.97 15.53
N LEU A 307 10.05 -10.61 14.48
CA LEU A 307 11.48 -10.92 14.34
C LEU A 307 12.34 -9.69 14.05
N MET A 308 11.76 -8.65 13.45
CA MET A 308 12.51 -7.48 12.99
C MET A 308 13.15 -6.72 14.17
N ASP A 309 12.39 -6.58 15.26
CA ASP A 309 12.88 -6.06 16.55
C ASP A 309 14.15 -6.78 17.04
N ILE A 310 14.10 -8.12 17.00
CA ILE A 310 15.17 -8.99 17.51
C ILE A 310 16.44 -8.80 16.67
N MET A 311 16.29 -8.77 15.35
CA MET A 311 17.40 -8.70 14.40
C MET A 311 18.10 -7.32 14.40
N ASN A 312 17.37 -6.23 14.60
CA ASN A 312 17.92 -4.88 14.44
C ASN A 312 18.52 -4.31 15.74
N ARG A 313 17.89 -4.55 16.90
CA ARG A 313 18.26 -3.93 18.20
C ARG A 313 17.81 -4.80 19.38
N GLY A 314 18.41 -5.98 19.53
CA GLY A 314 18.02 -6.97 20.56
C GLY A 314 17.94 -6.44 22.00
N ASP A 315 18.81 -5.48 22.40
CA ASP A 315 18.79 -4.91 23.75
C ASP A 315 17.57 -3.97 23.98
N LEU A 316 17.22 -3.16 22.98
CA LEU A 316 16.03 -2.30 23.00
C LEU A 316 14.75 -3.13 22.98
N PHE A 317 14.76 -4.27 22.27
CA PHE A 317 13.63 -5.20 22.23
C PHE A 317 13.23 -5.70 23.64
N LEU A 318 14.19 -6.17 24.45
CA LEU A 318 13.89 -6.62 25.81
C LEU A 318 13.41 -5.47 26.71
N LYS A 319 13.98 -4.27 26.57
CA LYS A 319 13.53 -3.07 27.31
C LYS A 319 12.08 -2.72 26.94
N LYS A 320 11.72 -2.82 25.66
CA LYS A 320 10.35 -2.59 25.17
C LYS A 320 9.34 -3.54 25.83
N ILE A 321 9.62 -4.85 25.82
CA ILE A 321 8.74 -5.84 26.45
C ILE A 321 8.61 -5.57 27.95
N ARG A 322 9.73 -5.33 28.65
CA ARG A 322 9.71 -5.00 30.10
C ARG A 322 8.86 -3.77 30.39
N TYR A 323 8.96 -2.73 29.56
CA TYR A 323 8.13 -1.53 29.67
C TYR A 323 6.64 -1.85 29.51
N VAL A 324 6.25 -2.55 28.44
CA VAL A 324 4.83 -2.94 28.21
C VAL A 324 4.31 -3.75 29.40
N ILE A 325 5.04 -4.76 29.85
CA ILE A 325 4.69 -5.56 31.04
C ILE A 325 4.53 -4.67 32.28
N SER A 326 5.44 -3.72 32.51
CA SER A 326 5.39 -2.83 33.67
C SER A 326 4.13 -1.96 33.69
N VAL A 327 3.69 -1.47 32.53
CA VAL A 327 2.45 -0.69 32.41
C VAL A 327 1.24 -1.56 32.79
N PHE A 328 1.17 -2.80 32.32
CA PHE A 328 0.04 -3.70 32.63
C PHE A 328 -0.01 -4.14 34.09
N LYS A 329 1.14 -4.21 34.79
CA LYS A 329 1.17 -4.46 36.24
C LYS A 329 0.40 -3.39 37.05
N GLU A 330 0.27 -2.18 36.52
CA GLU A 330 -0.47 -1.08 37.15
C GLU A 330 -2.00 -1.14 36.88
N HIS A 331 -2.47 -2.01 35.98
CA HIS A 331 -3.86 -2.03 35.49
C HIS A 331 -4.55 -3.38 35.71
N LYS A 332 -5.16 -3.58 36.88
CA LYS A 332 -5.81 -4.85 37.28
C LYS A 332 -7.02 -5.26 36.43
N ASP A 333 -7.70 -4.30 35.81
CA ASP A 333 -8.87 -4.50 34.95
C ASP A 333 -8.51 -4.77 33.48
N MET A 334 -7.22 -4.85 33.17
CA MET A 334 -6.69 -5.11 31.84
C MET A 334 -5.80 -6.37 31.86
N ALA A 335 -5.75 -7.07 30.73
CA ALA A 335 -4.89 -8.22 30.55
C ALA A 335 -4.08 -8.11 29.26
N LEU A 336 -2.84 -8.56 29.31
CA LEU A 336 -1.98 -8.68 28.14
C LEU A 336 -2.11 -10.09 27.56
N LEU A 337 -2.51 -10.21 26.30
CA LEU A 337 -2.44 -11.45 25.53
C LEU A 337 -1.20 -11.34 24.63
N TRP A 338 -0.05 -11.78 25.15
CA TRP A 338 1.23 -11.66 24.47
C TRP A 338 1.47 -12.88 23.58
N ARG A 339 1.52 -12.66 22.27
CA ARG A 339 1.85 -13.68 21.27
C ARG A 339 3.10 -13.25 20.51
N PRO A 340 4.27 -13.85 20.78
CA PRO A 340 5.47 -13.57 20.03
C PRO A 340 5.51 -14.31 18.70
N HIS A 341 6.40 -13.89 17.79
CA HIS A 341 6.65 -14.63 16.57
C HIS A 341 7.13 -16.07 16.88
N PRO A 342 6.66 -17.11 16.18
CA PRO A 342 7.02 -18.51 16.47
C PRO A 342 8.53 -18.79 16.47
N LEU A 343 9.27 -18.07 15.63
CA LEU A 343 10.73 -18.19 15.51
C LEU A 343 11.52 -17.31 16.48
N SER A 344 10.89 -16.57 17.40
CA SER A 344 11.58 -15.58 18.24
C SER A 344 12.77 -16.17 19.01
N ILE A 345 12.60 -17.35 19.63
CA ILE A 345 13.66 -18.02 20.39
C ILE A 345 14.83 -18.42 19.48
N ALA A 346 14.51 -19.04 18.34
CA ALA A 346 15.51 -19.48 17.36
C ALA A 346 16.28 -18.30 16.75
N THR A 347 15.59 -17.19 16.48
CA THR A 347 16.21 -15.95 16.00
C THR A 347 17.14 -15.35 17.06
N ILE A 348 16.72 -15.23 18.32
CA ILE A 348 17.58 -14.74 19.41
C ILE A 348 18.81 -15.65 19.55
N GLN A 349 18.64 -16.97 19.53
CA GLN A 349 19.75 -17.93 19.56
C GLN A 349 20.76 -17.71 18.43
N ALA A 350 20.28 -17.38 17.23
CA ALA A 350 21.13 -17.19 16.06
C ALA A 350 21.79 -15.80 16.00
N THR A 351 21.10 -14.74 16.43
CA THR A 351 21.51 -13.35 16.19
C THR A 351 22.01 -12.61 17.44
N ALA A 352 21.53 -12.98 18.63
CA ALA A 352 21.87 -12.35 19.91
C ALA A 352 21.82 -13.36 21.07
N PRO A 353 22.64 -14.43 21.04
CA PRO A 353 22.56 -15.54 22.00
C PRO A 353 22.75 -15.09 23.46
N GLU A 354 23.47 -13.99 23.70
CA GLU A 354 23.68 -13.39 25.01
C GLU A 354 22.36 -12.90 25.67
N LEU A 355 21.34 -12.60 24.88
CA LEU A 355 20.04 -12.13 25.35
C LEU A 355 19.04 -13.26 25.64
N LEU A 356 19.36 -14.50 25.26
CA LEU A 356 18.43 -15.63 25.32
C LEU A 356 17.94 -15.90 26.75
N ASN A 357 18.85 -15.97 27.71
CA ASN A 357 18.50 -16.25 29.10
C ASN A 357 17.60 -15.14 29.67
N ASP A 358 17.91 -13.88 29.37
CA ASP A 358 17.11 -12.74 29.81
C ASP A 358 15.70 -12.76 29.20
N TYR A 359 15.57 -13.17 27.94
CA TYR A 359 14.28 -13.33 27.27
C TYR A 359 13.45 -14.48 27.86
N LEU A 360 14.07 -15.64 28.11
CA LEU A 360 13.38 -16.78 28.72
C LEU A 360 12.92 -16.47 30.16
N ASN A 361 13.76 -15.81 30.95
CA ASN A 361 13.39 -15.32 32.28
C ASN A 361 12.22 -14.34 32.21
N LEU A 362 12.23 -13.42 31.24
CA LEU A 362 11.13 -12.46 31.03
C LEU A 362 9.80 -13.15 30.69
N ILE A 363 9.83 -14.20 29.87
CA ILE A 363 8.64 -15.01 29.57
C ILE A 363 8.13 -15.68 30.85
N GLN A 364 9.02 -16.28 31.63
CA GLN A 364 8.63 -16.96 32.87
C GLN A 364 8.06 -15.99 33.91
N ASP A 365 8.68 -14.82 34.07
CA ASP A 365 8.18 -13.74 34.94
C ASP A 365 6.79 -13.28 34.51
N PHE A 366 6.58 -13.13 33.20
CA PHE A 366 5.27 -12.76 32.65
C PHE A 366 4.22 -13.83 32.95
N LYS A 367 4.51 -15.12 32.64
CA LYS A 367 3.62 -16.26 32.94
C LYS A 367 3.25 -16.33 34.42
N ASN A 368 4.21 -16.07 35.31
CA ASN A 368 4.02 -16.10 36.77
C ASN A 368 3.28 -14.87 37.34
N SER A 369 3.24 -13.76 36.59
CA SER A 369 2.71 -12.48 37.11
C SER A 369 1.18 -12.40 37.19
N GLY A 370 0.45 -13.26 36.46
CA GLY A 370 -1.02 -13.24 36.40
C GLY A 370 -1.63 -12.02 35.69
N ILE A 371 -0.81 -11.17 35.06
CA ILE A 371 -1.29 -9.97 34.34
C ILE A 371 -1.83 -10.31 32.94
N GLY A 372 -1.64 -11.54 32.46
CA GLY A 372 -1.88 -11.88 31.08
C GLY A 372 -1.66 -13.35 30.75
N VAL A 373 -1.72 -13.65 29.45
CA VAL A 373 -1.50 -14.97 28.85
C VAL A 373 -0.39 -14.86 27.82
N TYR A 374 0.53 -15.80 27.86
CA TYR A 374 1.54 -16.00 26.80
C TYR A 374 0.98 -17.04 25.84
N ASP A 375 0.65 -16.61 24.63
CA ASP A 375 0.04 -17.45 23.59
C ASP A 375 1.11 -17.97 22.63
N ASP A 376 1.45 -19.24 22.77
CA ASP A 376 2.35 -20.00 21.88
C ASP A 376 1.60 -21.00 20.98
N THR A 377 0.27 -20.85 20.87
CA THR A 377 -0.56 -21.73 20.03
C THR A 377 -0.49 -21.35 18.55
N GLY A 378 -0.98 -22.21 17.65
CA GLY A 378 -1.06 -21.89 16.20
C GLY A 378 -2.20 -20.94 15.81
N GLU A 379 -3.14 -20.64 16.73
CA GLU A 379 -4.44 -20.01 16.41
C GLU A 379 -4.43 -18.48 16.55
N LEU A 380 -3.88 -17.78 15.55
CA LEU A 380 -3.87 -16.32 15.55
C LEU A 380 -5.30 -15.71 15.57
N ASP A 381 -6.24 -16.31 14.83
CA ASP A 381 -7.61 -15.80 14.69
C ASP A 381 -8.34 -15.72 16.04
N ARG A 382 -8.12 -16.70 16.92
CA ARG A 382 -8.67 -16.72 18.28
C ARG A 382 -8.17 -15.52 19.09
N THR A 383 -6.87 -15.25 19.02
CA THR A 383 -6.23 -14.11 19.70
C THR A 383 -6.76 -12.77 19.20
N ILE A 384 -6.97 -12.63 17.89
CA ILE A 384 -7.61 -11.44 17.29
C ILE A 384 -9.07 -11.29 17.74
N ALA A 385 -9.82 -12.41 17.79
CA ALA A 385 -11.22 -12.41 18.18
C ALA A 385 -11.43 -11.99 19.64
N ILE A 386 -10.67 -12.59 20.57
CA ILE A 386 -10.79 -12.39 22.02
C ILE A 386 -10.31 -11.00 22.46
N SER A 387 -9.29 -10.45 21.82
CA SER A 387 -8.72 -9.16 22.22
C SER A 387 -9.64 -7.98 21.90
N ASP A 388 -9.58 -6.94 22.72
CA ASP A 388 -10.32 -5.69 22.55
C ASP A 388 -9.50 -4.60 21.84
N ALA A 389 -8.18 -4.71 21.88
CA ALA A 389 -7.24 -3.75 21.33
C ALA A 389 -5.90 -4.41 21.00
N TYR A 390 -5.11 -3.78 20.15
CA TYR A 390 -3.80 -4.25 19.70
C TYR A 390 -2.66 -3.35 20.18
N ILE A 391 -1.51 -3.96 20.41
CA ILE A 391 -0.21 -3.35 20.65
C ILE A 391 0.81 -4.13 19.81
N GLY A 392 1.62 -3.45 19.01
CA GLY A 392 2.64 -4.12 18.20
C GLY A 392 3.33 -3.17 17.23
N GLU A 393 3.87 -3.70 16.14
CA GLU A 393 4.63 -2.91 15.15
C GLU A 393 3.83 -2.65 13.88
N LEU A 394 4.07 -1.50 13.24
CA LEU A 394 3.34 -1.05 12.05
C LEU A 394 3.53 -1.99 10.85
N GLN A 395 4.72 -2.58 10.73
CA GLN A 395 5.14 -3.40 9.58
C GLN A 395 4.79 -4.90 9.74
N SER A 396 4.18 -5.29 10.85
CA SER A 396 3.78 -6.69 11.06
C SER A 396 2.58 -7.06 10.17
N SER A 397 2.61 -8.23 9.52
CA SER A 397 1.45 -8.79 8.82
C SER A 397 0.24 -8.99 9.75
N VAL A 398 0.50 -9.26 11.03
CA VAL A 398 -0.53 -9.38 12.07
C VAL A 398 -1.26 -8.05 12.30
N SER A 399 -0.55 -6.92 12.21
CA SER A 399 -1.16 -5.61 12.40
C SER A 399 -2.24 -5.34 11.35
N GLN A 400 -1.99 -5.69 10.09
CA GLN A 400 -2.95 -5.52 8.98
C GLN A 400 -4.19 -6.40 9.14
N LEU A 401 -4.00 -7.63 9.60
CA LEU A 401 -5.12 -8.49 9.97
C LEU A 401 -5.95 -7.82 11.07
N TYR A 402 -5.30 -7.28 12.10
CA TYR A 402 -6.00 -6.60 13.18
C TYR A 402 -6.71 -5.31 12.76
N GLU A 403 -6.13 -4.52 11.85
CA GLU A 403 -6.73 -3.29 11.29
C GLU A 403 -8.13 -3.58 10.72
N ALA A 404 -8.31 -4.74 10.06
CA ALA A 404 -9.60 -5.15 9.50
C ALA A 404 -10.71 -5.34 10.54
N THR A 405 -10.37 -5.51 11.83
CA THR A 405 -11.35 -5.59 12.91
C THR A 405 -11.97 -4.24 13.26
N GLY A 406 -11.32 -3.13 12.91
CA GLY A 406 -11.67 -1.77 13.35
C GLY A 406 -11.45 -1.49 14.84
N LYS A 407 -10.92 -2.46 15.60
CA LYS A 407 -10.60 -2.30 17.03
C LYS A 407 -9.42 -1.33 17.22
N PRO A 408 -9.27 -0.69 18.39
CA PRO A 408 -8.13 0.19 18.66
C PRO A 408 -6.78 -0.49 18.52
N MET A 409 -5.80 0.26 18.03
CA MET A 409 -4.43 -0.21 17.82
C MET A 409 -3.42 0.81 18.34
N TYR A 410 -2.29 0.31 18.82
CA TYR A 410 -1.16 1.13 19.27
C TYR A 410 0.15 0.59 18.74
N TYR A 411 0.85 1.38 17.93
CA TYR A 411 2.15 1.02 17.42
C TYR A 411 3.29 1.42 18.35
N ILE A 412 4.17 0.46 18.64
CA ILE A 412 5.36 0.61 19.45
C ILE A 412 6.57 -0.02 18.73
N GLU A 413 7.40 0.80 18.09
CA GLU A 413 8.49 0.34 17.22
C GLU A 413 9.72 -0.01 18.05
N ASN A 414 10.24 0.94 18.83
CA ASN A 414 11.46 0.75 19.63
C ASN A 414 11.20 1.02 21.12
N TYR A 415 12.21 0.86 21.97
CA TYR A 415 12.15 1.43 23.32
C TYR A 415 12.81 2.81 23.30
N ASN A 416 12.07 3.86 23.67
CA ASN A 416 12.58 5.20 23.92
C ASN A 416 11.98 5.71 25.25
N PRO A 417 12.81 6.17 26.21
CA PRO A 417 12.33 6.81 27.43
C PRO A 417 11.32 7.94 27.20
N ASP A 418 11.43 8.67 26.08
CA ASP A 418 10.54 9.77 25.73
C ASP A 418 9.08 9.32 25.55
N PHE A 419 8.83 8.04 25.27
CA PHE A 419 7.47 7.50 25.16
C PHE A 419 6.71 7.53 26.49
N MET A 420 7.42 7.68 27.61
CA MET A 420 6.82 7.84 28.94
C MET A 420 6.35 9.26 29.23
N LEU A 421 6.82 10.25 28.46
CA LEU A 421 6.43 11.64 28.62
C LEU A 421 5.03 11.86 28.04
N GLU A 422 4.35 12.91 28.48
CA GLU A 422 3.10 13.41 27.87
C GLU A 422 3.36 14.53 26.87
N GLU A 423 4.48 15.23 27.01
CA GLU A 423 4.98 16.16 26.02
C GLU A 423 5.36 15.41 24.73
N ARG A 424 5.07 16.02 23.60
CA ARG A 424 5.38 15.54 22.25
C ARG A 424 6.10 16.61 21.46
N TYR A 425 6.71 16.16 20.37
CA TYR A 425 7.58 16.98 19.55
C TYR A 425 6.82 17.48 18.32
N ALA A 426 6.95 18.77 18.03
CA ALA A 426 6.39 19.39 16.83
C ALA A 426 7.41 19.32 15.68
N ARG A 427 7.91 18.12 15.38
CA ARG A 427 8.91 17.91 14.33
C ARG A 427 8.28 17.98 12.94
N CYS A 428 8.98 18.64 12.03
CA CYS A 428 8.57 18.82 10.64
C CYS A 428 9.76 18.73 9.69
N LEU A 429 9.49 18.39 8.44
CA LEU A 429 10.46 18.45 7.34
C LEU A 429 10.02 19.41 6.24
N CYS A 430 8.80 19.95 6.29
CA CYS A 430 8.41 21.08 5.46
C CYS A 430 7.67 22.13 6.28
N ALA A 431 7.94 23.39 5.97
CA ALA A 431 7.34 24.51 6.63
C ALA A 431 7.38 25.80 5.80
N GLU A 432 6.42 26.70 6.06
CA GLU A 432 6.43 28.07 5.54
C GLU A 432 6.44 29.08 6.70
N VAL A 433 7.25 30.14 6.57
CA VAL A 433 7.38 31.20 7.58
C VAL A 433 6.75 32.47 7.06
N ILE A 434 5.64 32.88 7.68
CA ILE A 434 4.78 33.97 7.20
C ILE A 434 4.32 34.77 8.42
N ASP A 435 4.55 36.09 8.42
CA ASP A 435 4.14 37.00 9.50
C ASP A 435 4.51 36.52 10.92
N LYS A 436 5.74 36.00 11.10
CA LYS A 436 6.25 35.43 12.37
C LYS A 436 5.46 34.22 12.88
N LYS A 437 4.71 33.56 11.99
CA LYS A 437 4.13 32.25 12.20
C LYS A 437 4.83 31.24 11.31
N ILE A 438 4.94 30.03 11.82
CA ILE A 438 5.58 28.91 11.11
C ILE A 438 4.53 27.82 10.95
N TYR A 439 4.15 27.59 9.70
CA TYR A 439 3.18 26.59 9.29
C TYR A 439 3.95 25.35 8.88
N MET A 440 3.84 24.28 9.66
CA MET A 440 4.69 23.10 9.56
C MET A 440 3.84 21.87 9.33
N TYR A 441 4.25 21.00 8.41
CA TYR A 441 3.67 19.65 8.34
C TYR A 441 4.54 18.65 9.08
N SER A 442 3.95 17.86 9.96
CA SER A 442 4.73 16.89 10.72
C SER A 442 5.19 15.72 9.85
N TRP A 443 6.45 15.34 9.99
CA TRP A 443 6.93 14.10 9.37
C TRP A 443 6.58 12.86 10.21
N GLU A 444 6.19 13.02 11.47
CA GLU A 444 5.90 11.93 12.42
C GLU A 444 4.41 11.59 12.54
N TYR A 445 3.54 12.56 12.23
CA TYR A 445 2.10 12.45 12.39
C TYR A 445 1.38 13.09 11.22
N ASN A 446 0.16 12.64 10.99
CA ASN A 446 -0.74 13.28 10.06
C ASN A 446 -1.37 14.55 10.68
N SER A 447 -0.58 15.63 10.79
CA SER A 447 -1.00 16.89 11.42
C SER A 447 -0.21 18.10 10.90
N ILE A 448 -0.90 19.24 10.86
CA ILE A 448 -0.31 20.56 10.61
C ILE A 448 -0.11 21.26 11.95
N PHE A 449 1.04 21.88 12.14
CA PHE A 449 1.35 22.71 13.30
C PHE A 449 1.49 24.16 12.87
N VAL A 450 0.84 25.05 13.59
CA VAL A 450 1.01 26.50 13.42
C VAL A 450 1.66 27.03 14.68
N TYR A 451 2.93 27.38 14.57
CA TYR A 451 3.71 27.95 15.67
C TYR A 451 3.75 29.47 15.57
N ASP A 452 3.33 30.17 16.62
CA ASP A 452 3.39 31.61 16.71
C ASP A 452 4.65 32.04 17.47
N GLU A 453 5.58 32.70 16.79
CA GLU A 453 6.86 33.08 17.39
C GLU A 453 6.73 34.22 18.42
N ILE A 454 5.61 34.95 18.45
CA ILE A 454 5.38 36.04 19.39
C ILE A 454 4.85 35.47 20.70
N THR A 455 3.80 34.65 20.63
CA THR A 455 3.18 34.07 21.83
C THR A 455 3.90 32.82 22.33
N LYS A 456 4.78 32.23 21.51
CA LYS A 456 5.46 30.95 21.77
C LYS A 456 4.48 29.79 21.96
N THR A 457 3.36 29.85 21.26
CA THR A 457 2.32 28.80 21.32
C THR A 457 2.20 28.08 20.00
N VAL A 458 1.91 26.78 20.07
CA VAL A 458 1.66 25.92 18.91
C VAL A 458 0.19 25.51 18.88
N ARG A 459 -0.43 25.68 17.72
CA ARG A 459 -1.77 25.18 17.41
C ARG A 459 -1.65 23.92 16.55
N VAL A 460 -2.36 22.86 16.93
CA VAL A 460 -2.43 21.62 16.16
C VAL A 460 -3.68 21.61 15.31
N GLU A 461 -3.52 21.25 14.04
CA GLU A 461 -4.57 21.10 13.05
C GLU A 461 -4.50 19.74 12.37
N ARG A 462 -5.62 19.34 11.76
CA ARG A 462 -5.72 18.05 11.09
C ARG A 462 -4.92 18.10 9.79
N GLY A 463 -4.17 17.02 9.52
CA GLY A 463 -3.48 16.83 8.26
C GLY A 463 -4.42 16.28 7.19
N ASP A 464 -3.94 15.32 6.41
CA ASP A 464 -4.64 14.64 5.34
C ASP A 464 -5.77 13.70 5.81
N ASP A 465 -7.02 14.06 5.52
CA ASP A 465 -8.19 13.28 5.90
C ASP A 465 -8.25 11.88 5.27
N THR A 466 -7.45 11.61 4.23
CA THR A 466 -7.37 10.28 3.60
C THR A 466 -6.32 9.37 4.23
N ALA A 467 -5.47 9.89 5.12
CA ALA A 467 -4.37 9.17 5.76
C ALA A 467 -4.64 8.87 7.24
N LEU A 468 -4.03 7.81 7.77
CA LEU A 468 -4.10 7.50 9.21
C LEU A 468 -3.32 8.53 10.05
N GLY A 469 -3.74 8.69 11.31
CA GLY A 469 -3.12 9.61 12.25
C GLY A 469 -1.62 9.45 12.47
N CYS A 470 -1.14 8.21 12.44
CA CYS A 470 0.24 7.82 12.71
C CYS A 470 1.08 7.62 11.44
N GLU A 471 0.57 7.96 10.26
CA GLU A 471 1.35 7.90 9.03
C GLU A 471 2.46 8.95 9.03
N LYS A 472 3.63 8.53 8.54
CA LYS A 472 4.88 9.31 8.56
C LYS A 472 5.26 9.72 7.14
N PHE A 473 6.05 10.77 7.03
CA PHE A 473 6.63 11.25 5.76
C PHE A 473 5.61 11.53 4.65
N LEU A 474 4.37 11.87 5.03
CA LEU A 474 3.30 12.18 4.08
C LEU A 474 3.64 13.37 3.19
N TYR A 475 4.19 14.43 3.78
CA TYR A 475 4.54 15.69 3.11
C TYR A 475 5.92 16.13 3.57
N LEU A 476 6.83 16.33 2.60
CA LEU A 476 8.24 16.68 2.86
C LEU A 476 8.66 17.99 2.20
N GLN A 477 7.81 18.58 1.38
CA GLN A 477 8.02 19.87 0.74
C GLN A 477 6.75 20.71 0.88
N SER A 478 6.93 22.02 0.86
CA SER A 478 5.85 23.00 0.81
C SER A 478 6.26 24.18 -0.06
N ILE A 479 5.28 24.93 -0.53
CA ILE A 479 5.48 26.21 -1.21
C ILE A 479 4.28 27.12 -0.94
N GLU A 480 4.50 28.42 -0.85
CA GLU A 480 3.46 29.42 -0.61
C GLU A 480 3.22 30.29 -1.85
N ASP A 481 1.95 30.64 -2.09
CA ASP A 481 1.53 31.71 -3.01
C ASP A 481 0.27 32.38 -2.47
N ARG A 482 0.28 33.72 -2.40
CA ARG A 482 -0.88 34.57 -2.07
C ARG A 482 -1.65 34.14 -0.81
N ASN A 483 -0.95 33.87 0.28
CA ASN A 483 -1.48 33.38 1.56
C ASN A 483 -2.05 31.95 1.52
N ILE A 484 -1.72 31.17 0.49
CA ILE A 484 -2.07 29.76 0.40
C ILE A 484 -0.78 28.94 0.45
N ILE A 485 -0.75 27.96 1.35
CA ILE A 485 0.34 26.99 1.42
C ILE A 485 -0.07 25.73 0.70
N TYR A 486 0.79 25.25 -0.18
CA TYR A 486 0.67 23.97 -0.84
C TYR A 486 1.64 22.99 -0.17
N PHE A 487 1.13 22.07 0.65
CA PHE A 487 1.94 20.95 1.14
C PHE A 487 1.98 19.87 0.06
N VAL A 488 3.20 19.51 -0.33
CA VAL A 488 3.49 18.68 -1.49
C VAL A 488 3.68 17.23 -1.07
N PRO A 489 2.95 16.29 -1.69
CA PRO A 489 2.97 14.90 -1.29
C PRO A 489 4.35 14.27 -1.48
N SER A 490 4.73 13.42 -0.53
CA SER A 490 5.85 12.50 -0.64
C SER A 490 5.34 11.06 -0.62
N ALA A 491 4.67 10.66 0.46
CA ALA A 491 3.97 9.37 0.58
C ALA A 491 2.43 9.49 0.44
N ALA A 492 1.89 10.71 0.46
CA ALA A 492 0.48 10.98 0.25
C ALA A 492 0.11 10.99 -1.26
N LEU A 493 -1.20 10.96 -1.56
CA LEU A 493 -1.74 10.98 -2.93
C LEU A 493 -2.36 12.33 -3.32
N ASN A 494 -2.35 13.30 -2.41
CA ASN A 494 -3.00 14.59 -2.60
C ASN A 494 -2.03 15.73 -2.29
N VAL A 495 -2.17 16.85 -2.97
CA VAL A 495 -1.64 18.14 -2.51
C VAL A 495 -2.62 18.74 -1.53
N ILE A 496 -2.11 19.32 -0.43
CA ILE A 496 -2.94 20.07 0.52
C ILE A 496 -2.85 21.53 0.15
N LYS A 497 -3.96 22.11 -0.27
CA LYS A 497 -4.14 23.56 -0.37
C LYS A 497 -4.65 24.07 0.98
N TYR A 498 -3.82 24.83 1.68
CA TYR A 498 -4.10 25.35 3.02
C TYR A 498 -4.22 26.88 2.99
N ASP A 499 -5.40 27.40 3.31
CA ASP A 499 -5.66 28.84 3.40
C ASP A 499 -5.28 29.37 4.77
N ILE A 500 -4.34 30.31 4.80
CA ILE A 500 -3.80 30.87 6.04
C ILE A 500 -4.83 31.74 6.78
N SER A 501 -5.76 32.36 6.04
CA SER A 501 -6.67 33.37 6.58
C SER A 501 -7.71 32.77 7.52
N ASP A 502 -8.22 31.58 7.20
CA ASP A 502 -9.26 30.88 7.95
C ASP A 502 -8.84 29.47 8.42
N GLY A 503 -7.71 28.95 7.94
CA GLY A 503 -7.22 27.60 8.24
C GLY A 503 -7.95 26.50 7.45
N ASN A 504 -8.71 26.85 6.40
CA ASN A 504 -9.40 25.90 5.57
C ASN A 504 -8.40 25.08 4.75
N ARG A 505 -8.70 23.79 4.55
CA ARG A 505 -7.88 22.90 3.72
C ARG A 505 -8.71 22.24 2.63
N LYS A 506 -8.10 22.10 1.46
CA LYS A 506 -8.65 21.33 0.35
C LYS A 506 -7.59 20.35 -0.16
N LEU A 507 -8.04 19.15 -0.51
CA LEU A 507 -7.20 18.13 -1.13
C LEU A 507 -7.34 18.20 -2.64
N ILE A 508 -6.21 18.26 -3.35
CA ILE A 508 -6.14 18.17 -4.81
C ILE A 508 -5.48 16.84 -5.14
N SER A 509 -6.25 15.90 -5.68
CA SER A 509 -5.76 14.56 -6.00
C SER A 509 -4.83 14.57 -7.21
N ILE A 510 -3.74 13.81 -7.12
CA ILE A 510 -2.80 13.59 -8.22
C ILE A 510 -2.62 12.09 -8.46
N ARG A 511 -2.27 11.69 -9.68
CA ARG A 511 -1.88 10.32 -10.01
C ARG A 511 -0.63 9.93 -9.24
N ASN A 512 -0.54 8.66 -8.85
CA ASN A 512 0.60 8.07 -8.15
C ASN A 512 1.79 7.78 -9.11
N GLU A 513 2.15 8.74 -9.96
CA GLU A 513 3.20 8.58 -10.98
C GLU A 513 4.53 9.17 -10.49
N GLY A 514 4.98 8.83 -9.28
CA GLY A 514 6.25 9.31 -8.74
C GLY A 514 6.28 9.32 -7.21
N LYS A 515 7.49 9.35 -6.64
CA LYS A 515 7.70 9.51 -5.20
C LYS A 515 8.34 10.87 -4.97
N ALA A 516 7.74 11.72 -4.16
CA ALA A 516 8.25 13.06 -3.82
C ALA A 516 8.51 14.00 -5.02
N PHE A 517 8.28 15.28 -4.80
CA PHE A 517 8.35 16.30 -5.84
C PHE A 517 9.09 17.54 -5.36
N ASP A 518 9.80 18.18 -6.28
CA ASP A 518 10.27 19.54 -6.16
C ASP A 518 9.17 20.49 -6.65
N PRO A 519 8.54 21.28 -5.77
CA PRO A 519 7.51 22.21 -6.20
C PRO A 519 8.10 23.48 -6.81
N VAL A 520 7.45 23.99 -7.85
CA VAL A 520 7.71 25.32 -8.41
C VAL A 520 6.39 26.00 -8.75
N ILE A 521 6.24 27.27 -8.36
CA ILE A 521 5.12 28.11 -8.80
C ILE A 521 5.60 29.04 -9.91
N PHE A 522 4.90 29.01 -11.04
CA PHE A 522 5.13 29.91 -12.16
C PHE A 522 3.84 30.13 -12.94
N GLY A 523 3.58 31.37 -13.38
CA GLY A 523 2.46 31.67 -14.27
C GLY A 523 1.07 31.30 -13.74
N GLY A 524 0.86 31.30 -12.42
CA GLY A 524 -0.40 30.88 -11.81
C GLY A 524 -0.62 29.36 -11.76
N LYS A 525 0.43 28.57 -11.99
CA LYS A 525 0.43 27.11 -11.87
C LYS A 525 1.47 26.62 -10.85
N LEU A 526 1.15 25.54 -10.14
CA LEU A 526 2.08 24.74 -9.34
C LEU A 526 2.54 23.53 -10.14
N TYR A 527 3.83 23.46 -10.41
CA TYR A 527 4.49 22.32 -11.05
C TYR A 527 5.07 21.41 -9.97
N LEU A 528 4.73 20.12 -10.04
CA LEU A 528 5.25 19.07 -9.15
C LEU A 528 6.30 18.26 -9.89
N LEU A 529 7.56 18.70 -9.83
CA LEU A 529 8.64 18.13 -10.63
C LEU A 529 9.18 16.86 -9.94
N PRO A 530 9.15 15.68 -10.57
CA PRO A 530 9.50 14.43 -9.91
C PRO A 530 10.98 14.39 -9.58
N ILE A 531 11.29 13.94 -8.37
CA ILE A 531 12.67 13.74 -7.91
C ILE A 531 13.24 12.44 -8.47
N TYR A 532 12.39 11.42 -8.57
CA TYR A 532 12.73 10.09 -9.07
C TYR A 532 12.26 9.92 -10.52
N TYR A 533 12.57 8.77 -11.11
CA TYR A 533 12.04 8.41 -12.42
C TYR A 533 10.50 8.47 -12.42
N SER A 534 9.94 9.21 -13.38
CA SER A 534 8.51 9.20 -13.73
C SER A 534 8.35 9.51 -15.20
N ASP A 535 7.31 8.97 -15.84
CA ASP A 535 6.96 9.26 -17.24
C ASP A 535 6.24 10.62 -17.40
N TYR A 536 5.69 11.17 -16.31
CA TYR A 536 4.98 12.44 -16.30
C TYR A 536 5.26 13.27 -15.04
N PHE A 537 4.92 14.55 -15.11
CA PHE A 537 4.84 15.41 -13.93
C PHE A 537 3.57 16.25 -13.97
N ALA A 538 3.03 16.57 -12.79
CA ALA A 538 1.78 17.29 -12.67
C ALA A 538 2.00 18.81 -12.71
N SER A 539 1.12 19.51 -13.41
CA SER A 539 0.93 20.96 -13.33
C SER A 539 -0.49 21.23 -12.84
N ILE A 540 -0.62 22.03 -11.79
CA ILE A 540 -1.90 22.33 -11.14
C ILE A 540 -2.17 23.81 -11.34
N ASP A 541 -3.28 24.13 -11.99
CA ASP A 541 -3.75 25.51 -12.11
C ASP A 541 -4.25 26.01 -10.74
N LEU A 542 -3.70 27.12 -10.23
CA LEU A 542 -3.95 27.54 -8.84
C LEU A 542 -5.36 28.11 -8.63
N GLU A 543 -6.02 28.57 -9.69
CA GLU A 543 -7.36 29.14 -9.67
C GLU A 543 -8.43 28.07 -9.88
N THR A 544 -8.29 27.25 -10.92
CA THR A 544 -9.28 26.23 -11.32
C THR A 544 -9.03 24.86 -10.68
N GLU A 545 -7.82 24.62 -10.17
CA GLU A 545 -7.36 23.37 -9.57
C GLU A 545 -7.38 22.17 -10.53
N GLN A 546 -7.42 22.45 -11.84
CA GLN A 546 -7.25 21.44 -12.87
C GLN A 546 -5.81 20.92 -12.88
N VAL A 547 -5.68 19.60 -12.98
CA VAL A 547 -4.39 18.90 -13.02
C VAL A 547 -4.10 18.44 -14.45
N GLU A 548 -3.00 18.94 -15.01
CA GLU A 548 -2.45 18.54 -16.30
C GLU A 548 -1.20 17.66 -16.09
N TYR A 549 -1.02 16.64 -16.93
CA TYR A 549 0.16 15.76 -16.88
C TYR A 549 1.05 16.01 -18.09
N ILE A 550 2.28 16.41 -17.83
CA ILE A 550 3.28 16.74 -18.85
C ILE A 550 4.29 15.60 -18.92
N SER A 551 4.56 15.07 -20.12
CA SER A 551 5.49 13.95 -20.28
C SER A 551 6.93 14.38 -20.03
N THR A 552 7.69 13.52 -19.34
CA THR A 552 9.12 13.73 -19.07
C THR A 552 10.03 13.19 -20.18
N HIS A 553 9.53 12.23 -20.97
CA HIS A 553 10.31 11.46 -21.95
C HIS A 553 11.57 10.77 -21.37
N TYR A 554 11.66 10.54 -20.05
CA TYR A 554 12.87 10.00 -19.42
C TYR A 554 13.26 8.61 -19.93
N ARG A 555 12.28 7.78 -20.28
CA ARG A 555 12.47 6.43 -20.84
C ARG A 555 13.27 6.46 -22.15
N GLU A 556 12.99 7.45 -23.00
CA GLU A 556 13.64 7.64 -24.29
C GLU A 556 15.04 8.25 -24.12
N GLN A 557 15.17 9.21 -23.20
CA GLN A 557 16.41 9.96 -22.97
C GLN A 557 17.44 9.16 -22.14
N PHE A 558 16.98 8.31 -21.23
CA PHE A 558 17.83 7.54 -20.31
C PHE A 558 17.47 6.04 -20.30
N PRO A 559 17.57 5.32 -21.44
CA PRO A 559 17.06 3.94 -21.59
C PRO A 559 17.77 2.90 -20.69
N ASN A 560 18.95 3.25 -20.17
CA ASN A 560 19.74 2.37 -19.31
C ASN A 560 19.36 2.49 -17.82
N ILE A 561 18.55 3.47 -17.43
CA ILE A 561 18.09 3.65 -16.05
C ILE A 561 16.89 2.75 -15.82
N LYS A 562 17.13 1.58 -15.25
CA LYS A 562 16.10 0.55 -15.01
C LYS A 562 15.38 0.64 -13.67
N ASN A 563 15.56 1.72 -12.91
CA ASN A 563 15.03 1.81 -11.54
C ASN A 563 13.74 2.64 -11.46
N LEU A 564 12.62 1.92 -11.31
CA LEU A 564 11.29 2.42 -10.95
C LEU A 564 11.28 3.02 -9.52
N GLY A 565 11.90 4.19 -9.33
CA GLY A 565 11.74 5.00 -8.12
C GLY A 565 12.66 4.67 -6.93
N GLU A 566 13.85 4.08 -7.15
CA GLU A 566 14.82 3.81 -6.07
C GLU A 566 15.94 4.84 -5.93
N LYS A 567 16.30 5.55 -7.01
CA LYS A 567 17.35 6.57 -7.01
C LYS A 567 16.81 7.91 -7.49
N SER A 568 17.16 8.98 -6.79
CA SER A 568 16.88 10.34 -7.23
C SER A 568 17.58 10.59 -8.57
N LEU A 569 16.85 11.20 -9.49
CA LEU A 569 17.30 11.52 -10.84
C LEU A 569 17.63 13.01 -10.94
N PHE A 570 16.68 13.83 -10.53
CA PHE A 570 16.79 15.28 -10.50
C PHE A 570 16.37 15.78 -9.14
N TYR A 571 16.97 16.87 -8.70
CA TYR A 571 16.61 17.54 -7.45
C TYR A 571 17.12 18.97 -7.47
N GLY A 572 16.69 19.78 -6.51
CA GLY A 572 17.25 21.10 -6.24
C GLY A 572 16.97 22.04 -7.41
N ASN A 573 16.13 23.04 -7.21
CA ASN A 573 15.66 23.85 -8.31
C ASN A 573 15.87 25.34 -8.08
N THR A 574 16.00 26.07 -9.18
CA THR A 574 15.92 27.52 -9.17
C THR A 574 15.23 27.99 -10.45
N VAL A 575 14.45 29.06 -10.33
CA VAL A 575 13.71 29.65 -11.45
C VAL A 575 14.49 30.83 -12.01
N LEU A 576 14.74 30.82 -13.31
CA LEU A 576 15.37 31.91 -14.04
C LEU A 576 14.56 32.20 -15.32
N GLY A 577 13.97 33.38 -15.38
CA GLY A 577 13.06 33.75 -16.46
C GLY A 577 11.85 32.81 -16.50
N HIS A 578 11.56 32.26 -17.67
CA HIS A 578 10.44 31.34 -17.91
C HIS A 578 10.88 29.87 -17.83
N SER A 579 11.90 29.57 -17.02
CA SER A 579 12.43 28.21 -16.92
C SER A 579 12.87 27.86 -15.52
N VAL A 580 12.67 26.60 -15.16
CA VAL A 580 13.28 25.98 -13.98
C VAL A 580 14.53 25.23 -14.38
N TRP A 581 15.56 25.36 -13.55
CA TRP A 581 16.85 24.70 -13.68
C TRP A 581 17.05 23.76 -12.51
N ARG A 582 17.43 22.50 -12.80
CA ARG A 582 17.55 21.43 -11.80
C ARG A 582 18.86 20.70 -11.93
N ILE A 583 19.40 20.21 -10.82
CA ILE A 583 20.61 19.37 -10.86
C ILE A 583 20.27 17.94 -11.22
N SER A 584 21.23 17.25 -11.84
CA SER A 584 21.19 15.82 -12.11
C SER A 584 22.01 15.06 -11.09
N PHE A 585 21.48 13.95 -10.58
CA PHE A 585 22.22 13.00 -9.73
C PHE A 585 23.02 11.97 -10.53
N ILE A 586 22.76 11.85 -11.82
CA ILE A 586 23.31 10.79 -12.68
C ILE A 586 24.44 11.28 -13.59
N GLY A 587 24.74 12.59 -13.58
CA GLY A 587 25.81 13.16 -14.38
C GLY A 587 26.04 14.64 -14.12
N ALA A 588 27.10 15.17 -14.71
CA ALA A 588 27.53 16.56 -14.61
C ALA A 588 26.76 17.48 -15.58
N PHE A 589 25.43 17.47 -15.50
CA PHE A 589 24.56 18.28 -16.36
C PHE A 589 23.37 18.83 -15.56
N LEU A 590 22.75 19.88 -16.09
CA LEU A 590 21.50 20.45 -15.57
C LEU A 590 20.32 20.09 -16.46
N GLN A 591 19.15 19.95 -15.85
CA GLN A 591 17.89 19.92 -16.59
C GLN A 591 17.29 21.33 -16.59
N ARG A 592 16.91 21.82 -17.78
CA ARG A 592 16.14 23.04 -17.94
C ARG A 592 14.77 22.70 -18.49
N ILE A 593 13.71 23.16 -17.82
CA ILE A 593 12.34 23.01 -18.30
C ILE A 593 11.77 24.40 -18.57
N CYS A 594 11.34 24.64 -19.81
CA CYS A 594 10.68 25.89 -20.19
C CYS A 594 9.18 25.79 -19.88
N PHE A 595 8.64 26.72 -19.09
CA PHE A 595 7.23 26.66 -18.67
C PHE A 595 6.24 27.04 -19.78
N ASP A 596 6.67 27.81 -20.78
CA ASP A 596 5.80 28.22 -21.89
C ASP A 596 5.60 27.10 -22.91
N SER A 597 6.63 26.29 -23.16
CA SER A 597 6.64 25.23 -24.18
C SER A 597 6.61 23.81 -23.61
N ASN A 598 6.83 23.65 -22.30
CA ASN A 598 7.12 22.38 -21.63
C ASN A 598 8.34 21.63 -22.21
N GLU A 599 9.20 22.32 -22.95
CA GLU A 599 10.41 21.73 -23.51
C GLU A 599 11.44 21.44 -22.40
N ILE A 600 11.94 20.20 -22.39
CA ILE A 600 12.97 19.74 -21.46
C ILE A 600 14.31 19.65 -22.20
N GLN A 601 15.31 20.34 -21.68
CA GLN A 601 16.67 20.35 -22.20
C GLN A 601 17.67 19.86 -21.14
N TYR A 602 18.73 19.20 -21.60
CA TYR A 602 19.83 18.73 -20.75
C TYR A 602 21.12 19.44 -21.15
N ILE A 603 21.70 20.18 -20.21
CA ILE A 603 22.82 21.09 -20.46
C ILE A 603 24.03 20.55 -19.72
N GLU A 604 24.97 19.96 -20.46
CA GLU A 604 26.25 19.49 -19.93
C GLU A 604 27.09 20.68 -19.46
N ILE A 605 27.62 20.59 -18.24
CA ILE A 605 28.45 21.66 -17.67
C ILE A 605 29.92 21.40 -18.03
N GLU A 606 30.50 22.29 -18.83
CA GLU A 606 31.88 22.15 -19.28
C GLU A 606 32.85 22.08 -18.09
N ASN A 607 33.74 21.08 -18.10
CA ASN A 607 34.77 20.83 -17.08
C ASN A 607 34.28 20.42 -15.68
N LEU A 608 32.98 20.18 -15.49
CA LEU A 608 32.46 19.58 -14.27
C LEU A 608 32.61 18.05 -14.36
N LYS A 609 33.27 17.43 -13.37
CA LYS A 609 33.59 15.98 -13.36
C LYS A 609 32.73 15.15 -12.41
N GLU A 610 31.78 15.79 -11.75
CA GLU A 610 30.89 15.14 -10.79
C GLU A 610 29.47 15.71 -10.89
N PRO A 611 28.44 14.96 -10.48
CA PRO A 611 27.11 15.51 -10.30
C PRO A 611 27.07 16.57 -9.19
N LEU A 612 25.98 17.31 -9.12
CA LEU A 612 25.75 18.31 -8.08
C LEU A 612 24.71 17.82 -7.08
N ARG A 613 24.72 18.39 -5.87
CA ARG A 613 23.77 18.12 -4.79
C ARG A 613 22.64 19.12 -4.69
N GLY A 614 22.91 20.37 -5.04
CA GLY A 614 21.97 21.50 -4.98
C GLY A 614 22.47 22.65 -5.84
N ILE A 615 21.59 23.61 -6.12
CA ILE A 615 21.86 24.75 -6.99
C ILE A 615 21.21 26.04 -6.46
N ALA A 616 21.92 27.15 -6.58
CA ALA A 616 21.43 28.49 -6.27
C ALA A 616 21.78 29.46 -7.39
N PHE A 617 21.05 30.57 -7.50
CA PHE A 617 21.33 31.62 -8.47
C PHE A 617 21.54 32.97 -7.75
N ASP A 618 22.67 33.63 -8.01
CA ASP A 618 23.04 34.89 -7.34
C ASP A 618 22.52 36.16 -8.04
N GLY A 619 21.69 35.98 -9.08
CA GLY A 619 21.23 37.05 -9.96
C GLY A 619 22.04 37.16 -11.26
N LYS A 620 23.23 36.55 -11.32
CA LYS A 620 24.08 36.56 -12.52
C LYS A 620 24.65 35.18 -12.86
N TYR A 621 25.09 34.44 -11.84
CA TYR A 621 25.76 33.16 -11.94
C TYR A 621 25.03 32.11 -11.10
N PHE A 622 25.13 30.86 -11.54
CA PHE A 622 24.69 29.72 -10.75
C PHE A 622 25.81 29.26 -9.82
N TRP A 623 25.40 28.73 -8.68
CA TRP A 623 26.27 28.13 -7.68
C TRP A 623 25.79 26.72 -7.39
N GLY A 624 26.67 25.74 -7.58
CA GLY A 624 26.37 24.32 -7.34
C GLY A 624 27.24 23.74 -6.24
N ALA A 625 26.63 23.01 -5.32
CA ALA A 625 27.37 22.17 -4.37
C ALA A 625 27.69 20.82 -5.03
N GLY A 626 28.95 20.37 -4.98
CA GLY A 626 29.33 19.05 -5.49
C GLY A 626 28.57 17.92 -4.78
N LEU A 627 28.21 16.87 -5.51
CA LEU A 627 27.57 15.69 -4.90
C LEU A 627 28.53 14.96 -3.97
N TYR A 628 29.82 14.96 -4.28
CA TYR A 628 30.85 14.30 -3.49
C TYR A 628 31.95 15.29 -3.08
N GLY A 629 32.46 15.14 -1.86
CA GLY A 629 33.54 15.99 -1.38
C GLY A 629 33.09 17.38 -0.94
N ASN A 630 34.00 18.35 -1.06
CA ASN A 630 33.94 19.63 -0.36
C ASN A 630 33.95 20.85 -1.29
N LYS A 631 33.55 20.68 -2.56
CA LYS A 631 33.67 21.71 -3.60
C LYS A 631 32.34 22.40 -3.89
N ILE A 632 32.42 23.72 -4.07
CA ILE A 632 31.34 24.57 -4.56
C ILE A 632 31.78 25.18 -5.89
N TYR A 633 30.89 25.13 -6.88
CA TYR A 633 31.14 25.51 -8.25
C TYR A 633 30.33 26.75 -8.61
N LYS A 634 30.98 27.76 -9.18
CA LYS A 634 30.32 28.93 -9.77
C LYS A 634 30.32 28.77 -11.28
N TRP A 635 29.14 28.74 -11.88
CA TRP A 635 28.91 28.47 -13.29
C TRP A 635 28.26 29.68 -13.99
N ASP A 636 28.80 30.05 -15.16
CA ASP A 636 28.19 31.06 -16.03
C ASP A 636 27.27 30.38 -17.06
N PRO A 637 25.95 30.65 -17.01
CA PRO A 637 25.00 30.04 -17.93
C PRO A 637 25.13 30.52 -19.37
N ASN A 638 25.73 31.69 -19.63
CA ASN A 638 25.87 32.24 -20.98
C ASN A 638 27.09 31.65 -21.69
N GLU A 639 28.20 31.50 -20.98
CA GLU A 639 29.43 30.93 -21.52
C GLU A 639 29.51 29.41 -21.38
N ASN A 640 28.58 28.81 -20.61
CA ASN A 640 28.58 27.41 -20.18
C ASN A 640 29.90 26.96 -19.53
N LYS A 641 30.46 27.78 -18.62
CA LYS A 641 31.76 27.51 -18.00
C LYS A 641 31.76 27.64 -16.49
N ILE A 642 32.50 26.75 -15.83
CA ILE A 642 32.88 26.95 -14.43
C ILE A 642 33.89 28.10 -14.36
N ILE A 643 33.46 29.23 -13.80
CA ILE A 643 34.30 30.43 -13.64
C ILE A 643 35.03 30.46 -12.30
N CYS A 644 34.57 29.68 -11.31
CA CYS A 644 35.23 29.57 -10.02
C CYS A 644 34.90 28.25 -9.35
N THR A 645 35.89 27.64 -8.69
CA THR A 645 35.71 26.50 -7.79
C THR A 645 36.26 26.88 -6.41
N ILE A 646 35.47 26.66 -5.37
CA ILE A 646 35.84 26.91 -3.98
C ILE A 646 35.87 25.56 -3.26
N ALA A 647 37.00 25.22 -2.65
CA ALA A 647 37.13 24.04 -1.79
C ALA A 647 37.06 24.47 -0.33
N ILE A 648 36.23 23.79 0.47
CA ILE A 648 36.11 24.06 1.91
C ILE A 648 37.15 23.21 2.64
N GLU A 649 38.33 23.78 2.89
CA GLU A 649 39.54 23.08 3.37
C GLU A 649 39.31 22.19 4.61
N ARG A 650 38.46 22.63 5.55
CA ARG A 650 38.15 21.87 6.78
C ARG A 650 37.69 20.43 6.53
N TRP A 651 37.10 20.12 5.37
CA TRP A 651 36.61 18.78 5.01
C TRP A 651 37.27 18.20 3.75
N GLU A 652 38.50 18.63 3.44
CA GLU A 652 39.22 18.16 2.24
C GLU A 652 39.41 16.64 2.19
N GLN A 653 39.49 15.96 3.33
CA GLN A 653 39.70 14.50 3.36
C GLN A 653 38.45 13.69 2.94
N LEU A 654 37.28 14.32 2.80
CA LEU A 654 35.99 13.65 2.56
C LEU A 654 35.59 13.57 1.08
N GLN A 655 36.54 13.42 0.16
CA GLN A 655 36.32 13.53 -1.30
C GLN A 655 35.32 12.53 -1.92
N LYS A 656 34.97 11.43 -1.23
CA LYS A 656 34.05 10.39 -1.75
C LYS A 656 32.73 10.29 -0.98
N THR A 657 32.47 11.21 -0.06
CA THR A 657 31.25 11.22 0.74
C THR A 657 30.33 12.34 0.29
N MET A 658 29.02 12.13 0.43
CA MET A 658 28.03 13.18 0.23
C MET A 658 28.04 14.11 1.45
N LEU A 659 28.80 15.19 1.35
CA LEU A 659 29.03 16.12 2.46
C LEU A 659 27.90 17.13 2.62
N PHE A 660 27.41 17.68 1.52
CA PHE A 660 26.40 18.74 1.50
C PHE A 660 24.98 18.16 1.45
N SER A 661 24.02 18.89 2.02
CA SER A 661 22.59 18.65 1.84
C SER A 661 22.01 19.58 0.78
N ASP A 662 22.33 20.88 0.84
CA ASP A 662 21.77 21.87 -0.09
C ASP A 662 22.58 23.19 -0.12
N ILE A 663 22.24 24.08 -1.06
CA ILE A 663 22.85 25.39 -1.26
C ILE A 663 21.80 26.44 -1.62
N TYR A 664 21.87 27.62 -1.00
CA TYR A 664 20.91 28.71 -1.21
C TYR A 664 21.61 30.06 -1.37
N PHE A 665 20.99 30.98 -2.09
CA PHE A 665 21.41 32.38 -2.14
C PHE A 665 20.44 33.23 -1.30
N PHE A 666 20.90 33.65 -0.12
CA PHE A 666 20.10 34.38 0.87
C PHE A 666 20.87 35.59 1.39
N GLY A 667 20.22 36.74 1.42
CA GLY A 667 20.81 37.98 1.96
C GLY A 667 22.12 38.38 1.30
N ASN A 668 22.21 38.25 -0.03
CA ASN A 668 23.42 38.51 -0.82
C ASN A 668 24.63 37.61 -0.47
N SER A 669 24.40 36.43 0.07
CA SER A 669 25.43 35.44 0.38
C SER A 669 25.01 34.05 -0.06
N ILE A 670 25.99 33.21 -0.38
CA ILE A 670 25.77 31.79 -0.66
C ILE A 670 25.85 31.03 0.67
N TRP A 671 24.82 30.27 0.98
CA TRP A 671 24.72 29.46 2.19
C TRP A 671 24.74 27.99 1.79
N VAL A 672 25.67 27.24 2.35
CA VAL A 672 25.89 25.82 2.10
C VAL A 672 25.61 25.05 3.37
N PHE A 673 24.73 24.06 3.26
CA PHE A 673 24.27 23.24 4.36
C PHE A 673 24.87 21.84 4.26
N PHE A 674 25.21 21.26 5.40
CA PHE A 674 25.85 19.97 5.48
C PHE A 674 24.82 18.89 5.76
N LYS A 675 25.06 17.70 5.18
CA LYS A 675 24.19 16.55 5.37
C LYS A 675 24.21 16.04 6.81
N ARG A 676 25.39 16.00 7.44
CA ARG A 676 25.59 15.36 8.75
C ARG A 676 26.40 16.18 9.75
N GLU A 677 26.81 17.39 9.38
CA GLU A 677 27.62 18.25 10.23
C GLU A 677 26.75 19.32 10.89
N CYS A 678 27.04 19.69 12.13
CA CYS A 678 26.41 20.82 12.82
C CYS A 678 26.97 22.18 12.34
N ASN A 679 27.47 22.24 11.11
CA ASN A 679 28.08 23.42 10.53
C ASN A 679 27.26 23.95 9.35
N VAL A 680 27.31 25.26 9.16
CA VAL A 680 26.81 25.93 7.95
C VAL A 680 27.88 26.86 7.44
N VAL A 681 28.05 26.89 6.12
CA VAL A 681 29.05 27.73 5.47
C VAL A 681 28.36 28.88 4.76
N ARG A 682 28.80 30.09 5.05
CA ARG A 682 28.42 31.31 4.34
C ARG A 682 29.60 31.76 3.47
N ILE A 683 29.32 32.03 2.20
CA ILE A 683 30.31 32.47 1.21
C ILE A 683 29.84 33.80 0.62
N ASP A 684 30.75 34.77 0.61
CA ASP A 684 30.54 36.01 -0.14
C ASP A 684 30.74 35.74 -1.65
N PRO A 685 29.73 35.97 -2.51
CA PRO A 685 29.79 35.63 -3.93
C PRO A 685 30.81 36.46 -4.74
N THR A 686 31.26 37.58 -4.18
CA THR A 686 32.21 38.53 -4.78
C THR A 686 33.62 38.30 -4.26
N THR A 687 33.82 38.36 -2.95
CA THR A 687 35.15 38.23 -2.32
C THR A 687 35.59 36.78 -2.15
N LYS A 688 34.65 35.82 -2.22
CA LYS A 688 34.85 34.38 -1.96
C LYS A 688 35.25 34.07 -0.51
N ASN A 689 35.13 35.05 0.38
CA ASN A 689 35.39 34.85 1.80
C ASN A 689 34.42 33.84 2.39
N ILE A 690 34.96 32.87 3.12
CA ILE A 690 34.21 31.78 3.76
C ILE A 690 34.09 32.08 5.25
N LYS A 691 32.87 32.03 5.78
CA LYS A 691 32.58 32.02 7.21
C LYS A 691 31.90 30.71 7.57
N ILE A 692 32.45 30.01 8.56
CA ILE A 692 31.88 28.76 9.08
C ILE A 692 31.14 29.08 10.37
N LEU A 693 29.86 28.74 10.42
CA LEU A 693 29.06 28.76 11.64
C LEU A 693 29.05 27.34 12.22
N ASP A 694 29.18 27.22 13.55
CA ASP A 694 29.26 25.94 14.26
C ASP A 694 28.21 25.89 15.37
N PHE A 695 27.35 24.87 15.32
CA PHE A 695 26.23 24.67 16.24
C PHE A 695 26.40 23.42 17.10
N SER A 696 27.61 22.87 17.18
CA SER A 696 27.91 21.65 17.96
C SER A 696 27.65 21.80 19.47
N ASN A 697 27.49 23.03 19.96
CA ASN A 697 27.08 23.34 21.32
C ASN A 697 25.61 23.02 21.63
N ILE A 698 24.76 22.86 20.61
CA ILE A 698 23.36 22.47 20.79
C ILE A 698 23.32 20.93 20.95
N PHE A 699 23.16 20.47 22.19
CA PHE A 699 23.24 19.05 22.56
C PHE A 699 22.21 18.19 21.82
N GLU A 700 21.02 18.74 21.57
CA GLU A 700 19.91 18.06 20.89
C GLU A 700 20.19 17.73 19.41
N LEU A 701 21.19 18.38 18.80
CA LEU A 701 21.62 18.09 17.43
C LEU A 701 22.69 17.00 17.35
N ARG A 702 23.05 16.36 18.47
CA ARG A 702 24.08 15.31 18.47
C ARG A 702 23.59 14.10 17.70
N PHE A 703 24.43 13.69 16.74
CA PHE A 703 24.21 12.56 15.85
C PHE A 703 24.16 11.24 16.64
N ASP A 704 23.10 10.45 16.48
CA ASP A 704 22.88 9.19 17.20
C ASP A 704 23.48 7.95 16.51
N GLY A 705 24.20 8.15 15.40
CA GLY A 705 24.88 7.09 14.66
C GLY A 705 24.02 6.38 13.61
N ASN A 706 22.72 6.69 13.50
CA ASN A 706 21.91 6.23 12.37
C ASN A 706 22.21 7.13 11.16
N GLU A 707 22.46 6.56 9.98
CA GLU A 707 22.99 7.22 8.77
C GLU A 707 22.15 8.37 8.14
N GLN A 708 21.30 9.05 8.90
CA GLN A 708 20.33 10.04 8.43
C GLN A 708 20.92 11.46 8.33
N GLN A 709 20.12 12.36 7.77
CA GLN A 709 20.46 13.77 7.53
C GLN A 709 20.12 14.62 8.75
N LEU A 710 20.88 15.68 9.03
CA LEU A 710 20.70 16.50 10.23
C LEU A 710 19.51 17.48 10.11
N PHE A 711 19.40 18.18 8.98
CA PHE A 711 18.36 19.18 8.70
C PHE A 711 17.57 18.85 7.45
N SER A 712 16.29 19.20 7.43
CA SER A 712 15.51 19.21 6.20
C SER A 712 16.15 20.10 5.14
N GLU A 713 15.96 19.72 3.88
CA GLU A 713 16.29 20.55 2.71
C GLU A 713 15.25 21.65 2.47
N ASN A 714 14.10 21.63 3.15
CA ASN A 714 13.11 22.69 3.12
C ASN A 714 13.56 23.91 3.97
N ILE A 715 14.61 24.59 3.53
CA ILE A 715 15.19 25.74 4.24
C ILE A 715 14.40 27.00 3.87
N ARG A 716 14.14 27.87 4.86
CA ARG A 716 13.35 29.10 4.66
C ARG A 716 14.10 30.33 5.11
N MET A 717 13.94 31.43 4.38
CA MET A 717 14.40 32.75 4.81
C MET A 717 13.19 33.66 4.96
N PHE A 718 13.07 34.32 6.12
CA PHE A 718 12.07 35.36 6.35
C PHE A 718 12.68 36.50 7.13
N GLY A 719 12.55 37.72 6.61
CA GLY A 719 13.26 38.88 7.13
C GLY A 719 14.77 38.63 7.16
N LYS A 720 15.38 38.74 8.34
CA LYS A 720 16.82 38.52 8.55
C LYS A 720 17.19 37.12 9.06
N TYR A 721 16.24 36.20 9.11
CA TYR A 721 16.48 34.86 9.67
C TYR A 721 16.41 33.78 8.60
N ILE A 722 17.37 32.86 8.65
CA ILE A 722 17.29 31.55 7.99
C ILE A 722 16.79 30.53 9.01
N TYR A 723 15.76 29.78 8.64
CA TYR A 723 15.11 28.77 9.46
C TYR A 723 15.54 27.38 8.99
N LEU A 724 16.02 26.55 9.91
CA LEU A 724 16.38 25.16 9.68
C LEU A 724 15.53 24.24 10.56
N PHE A 725 15.13 23.11 9.99
CA PHE A 725 14.23 22.13 10.61
C PHE A 725 14.99 20.83 10.84
N PRO A 726 15.39 20.49 12.08
CA PRO A 726 16.13 19.28 12.37
C PRO A 726 15.29 18.00 12.22
N TYR A 727 15.89 16.92 11.74
CA TYR A 727 15.22 15.60 11.69
C TYR A 727 14.96 15.04 13.09
N HIS A 728 15.97 15.14 13.97
CA HIS A 728 15.96 14.41 15.25
C HIS A 728 15.70 15.30 16.46
N ALA A 729 16.00 16.60 16.38
CA ALA A 729 15.79 17.53 17.49
C ALA A 729 14.36 18.11 17.49
N ASN A 730 13.82 18.34 18.69
CA ASN A 730 12.52 18.98 18.84
C ASN A 730 12.63 20.50 18.88
N GLY A 731 12.50 21.16 17.73
CA GLY A 731 12.51 22.61 17.64
C GLY A 731 12.93 23.12 16.27
N ILE A 732 13.22 24.41 16.21
CA ILE A 732 13.63 25.11 14.99
C ILE A 732 14.93 25.86 15.27
N ILE A 733 15.84 25.85 14.32
CA ILE A 733 17.05 26.69 14.37
C ILE A 733 16.81 27.95 13.56
N LYS A 734 17.20 29.09 14.11
CA LYS A 734 17.25 30.38 13.42
C LYS A 734 18.68 30.88 13.34
N ILE A 735 19.10 31.29 12.15
CA ILE A 735 20.38 31.97 11.93
C ILE A 735 20.08 33.40 11.54
N ASP A 736 20.56 34.35 12.33
CA ASP A 736 20.52 35.77 11.97
C ASP A 736 21.59 36.05 10.89
N ILE A 737 21.18 36.45 9.69
CA ILE A 737 22.11 36.65 8.57
C ILE A 737 22.99 37.89 8.73
N GLU A 738 22.63 38.82 9.62
CA GLU A 738 23.38 40.04 9.88
C GLU A 738 24.47 39.78 10.93
N THR A 739 24.09 39.16 12.05
CA THR A 739 25.01 38.91 13.18
C THR A 739 25.72 37.55 13.09
N ASN A 740 25.15 36.58 12.36
CA ASN A 740 25.52 35.16 12.36
C ASN A 740 25.28 34.45 13.70
N GLU A 741 24.45 35.03 14.56
CA GLU A 741 23.99 34.38 15.78
C GLU A 741 22.98 33.28 15.47
N VAL A 742 22.96 32.27 16.33
CA VAL A 742 22.20 31.03 16.14
C VAL A 742 21.33 30.81 17.35
N TYR A 743 20.05 30.58 17.11
CA TYR A 743 19.07 30.37 18.15
C TYR A 743 18.40 29.02 17.93
N PHE A 744 18.24 28.24 18.99
CA PHE A 744 17.46 27.01 18.98
C PHE A 744 16.20 27.21 19.80
N GLU A 745 15.05 27.04 19.16
CA GLU A 745 13.74 27.26 19.75
C GLU A 745 12.98 25.94 19.85
N LYS A 746 12.86 25.42 21.07
CA LYS A 746 12.13 24.16 21.33
C LYS A 746 10.63 24.37 21.25
N ILE A 747 9.92 23.41 20.66
CA ILE A 747 8.48 23.47 20.48
C ILE A 747 7.84 22.21 21.07
N TYR A 748 7.15 22.36 22.19
CA TYR A 748 6.47 21.25 22.85
C TYR A 748 4.97 21.29 22.58
N ILE A 749 4.38 20.13 22.33
CA ILE A 749 2.92 19.95 22.25
C ILE A 749 2.47 18.94 23.30
N GLU A 750 1.33 19.18 23.92
CA GLU A 750 0.71 18.21 24.81
C GLU A 750 0.05 17.08 24.00
N SER A 751 0.23 15.82 24.40
CA SER A 751 -0.39 14.64 23.75
C SER A 751 -1.90 14.82 23.54
N GLN A 752 -2.58 15.48 24.47
CA GLN A 752 -4.03 15.71 24.39
C GLN A 752 -4.43 16.66 23.25
N GLN A 753 -3.55 17.56 22.81
CA GLN A 753 -3.81 18.42 21.66
C GLN A 753 -3.82 17.61 20.36
N LEU A 754 -2.86 16.69 20.20
CA LEU A 754 -2.82 15.74 19.08
C LEU A 754 -4.05 14.83 19.07
N LEU A 755 -4.38 14.21 20.21
CA LEU A 755 -5.50 13.26 20.34
C LEU A 755 -6.88 13.85 20.02
N LYS A 756 -7.02 15.18 20.08
CA LYS A 756 -8.25 15.91 19.69
C LYS A 756 -8.37 16.10 18.17
N LYS A 757 -7.26 16.07 17.44
CA LYS A 757 -7.19 16.39 16.00
C LYS A 757 -6.95 15.17 15.13
N ILE A 758 -6.21 14.20 15.66
CA ILE A 758 -5.97 12.92 14.99
C ILE A 758 -7.23 12.06 15.06
N SER A 759 -7.76 11.74 13.88
CA SER A 759 -8.87 10.79 13.70
C SER A 759 -8.37 9.35 13.72
N GLY A 760 -9.22 8.44 14.22
CA GLY A 760 -8.96 6.99 14.17
C GLY A 760 -8.82 6.34 15.55
N SER A 761 -8.87 5.00 15.52
CA SER A 761 -8.64 4.13 16.67
C SER A 761 -7.18 3.64 16.75
N THR A 762 -6.40 3.89 15.69
CA THR A 762 -4.98 3.56 15.56
C THR A 762 -4.11 4.73 16.01
N LEU A 763 -3.26 4.49 17.00
CA LEU A 763 -2.32 5.46 17.57
C LEU A 763 -0.91 4.85 17.59
N SER A 764 0.09 5.65 17.97
CA SER A 764 1.47 5.22 18.14
C SER A 764 2.10 5.86 19.38
N GLU A 765 3.24 5.30 19.79
CA GLU A 765 4.12 5.84 20.84
C GLU A 765 4.53 7.30 20.63
N SER A 766 4.64 7.70 19.37
CA SER A 766 4.93 9.06 18.98
C SER A 766 3.74 9.98 19.28
N ILE A 767 2.48 9.53 19.23
CA ILE A 767 1.30 10.39 19.46
C ILE A 767 0.97 10.53 20.96
N CYS A 768 0.97 9.43 21.71
CA CYS A 768 0.65 9.43 23.13
C CYS A 768 1.33 8.27 23.86
N SER A 769 1.37 8.32 25.19
CA SER A 769 1.97 7.26 26.00
C SER A 769 1.10 5.99 25.94
N LEU A 770 1.70 4.82 26.21
CA LEU A 770 0.93 3.58 26.28
C LEU A 770 -0.16 3.67 27.35
N LYS A 771 0.15 4.29 28.51
CA LYS A 771 -0.81 4.55 29.59
C LYS A 771 -2.02 5.35 29.09
N LYS A 772 -1.81 6.40 28.28
CA LYS A 772 -2.88 7.21 27.70
C LYS A 772 -3.74 6.42 26.71
N TYR A 773 -3.11 5.59 25.90
CA TYR A 773 -3.82 4.68 24.99
C TYR A 773 -4.72 3.70 25.75
N LEU A 774 -4.20 3.04 26.79
CA LEU A 774 -4.99 2.12 27.63
C LEU A 774 -6.22 2.81 28.24
N GLN A 775 -6.06 4.04 28.73
CA GLN A 775 -7.17 4.84 29.25
C GLN A 775 -8.23 5.15 28.18
N ARG A 776 -7.81 5.50 26.95
CA ARG A 776 -8.72 5.76 25.82
C ARG A 776 -9.51 4.51 25.44
N VAL A 777 -8.85 3.35 25.36
CA VAL A 777 -9.50 2.06 25.06
C VAL A 777 -10.52 1.70 26.15
N LYS A 778 -10.18 1.93 27.43
CA LYS A 778 -11.09 1.71 28.56
C LYS A 778 -12.36 2.55 28.47
N GLN A 779 -12.26 3.80 28.01
CA GLN A 779 -13.39 4.72 27.89
C GLN A 779 -14.20 4.49 26.60
N SER A 780 -13.60 3.89 25.57
CA SER A 780 -14.29 3.58 24.33
C SER A 780 -15.29 2.43 24.50
N LYS A 781 -16.53 2.63 24.06
CA LYS A 781 -17.44 1.51 23.80
C LYS A 781 -16.92 0.82 22.53
N ASN A 782 -16.64 -0.48 22.60
CA ASN A 782 -16.20 -1.26 21.43
C ASN A 782 -17.12 -0.96 20.23
N SER A 783 -16.61 -0.21 19.26
CA SER A 783 -17.26 -0.06 17.97
C SER A 783 -16.93 -1.30 17.18
N ALA A 784 -17.78 -2.33 17.28
CA ALA A 784 -17.71 -3.43 16.34
C ALA A 784 -17.85 -2.86 14.92
N CYS A 785 -16.99 -3.32 14.01
CA CYS A 785 -17.01 -2.89 12.61
C CYS A 785 -18.41 -3.11 12.02
N LYS A 786 -19.15 -2.03 11.74
CA LYS A 786 -20.42 -2.05 11.00
C LYS A 786 -20.14 -2.10 9.49
N ASN A 787 -19.37 -3.08 9.04
CA ASN A 787 -19.11 -3.24 7.63
C ASN A 787 -20.09 -4.28 7.06
N GLY A 788 -21.15 -3.77 6.44
CA GLY A 788 -22.10 -4.52 5.61
C GLY A 788 -21.55 -4.84 4.21
N TYR A 789 -20.23 -5.01 4.09
CA TYR A 789 -19.58 -5.36 2.84
C TYR A 789 -19.63 -6.87 2.63
N MET A 790 -19.86 -7.26 1.38
CA MET A 790 -19.73 -8.64 0.90
C MET A 790 -18.31 -9.14 1.15
N LEU A 791 -18.16 -10.35 1.68
CA LEU A 791 -16.85 -10.95 1.97
C LEU A 791 -16.04 -11.10 0.67
N ALA A 792 -14.71 -11.05 0.76
CA ALA A 792 -13.83 -11.30 -0.37
C ALA A 792 -14.11 -12.67 -1.01
N GLY A 793 -14.33 -13.71 -0.22
CA GLY A 793 -14.67 -15.05 -0.68
C GLY A 793 -15.91 -15.08 -1.57
N ASP A 794 -16.97 -14.39 -1.17
CA ASP A 794 -18.20 -14.31 -1.96
C ASP A 794 -17.97 -13.56 -3.28
N ARG A 795 -17.21 -12.45 -3.24
CA ARG A 795 -16.87 -11.67 -4.45
C ARG A 795 -16.00 -12.48 -5.41
N ILE A 796 -15.03 -13.22 -4.88
CA ILE A 796 -14.15 -14.11 -5.65
C ILE A 796 -14.97 -15.21 -6.30
N TRP A 797 -15.82 -15.90 -5.53
CA TRP A 797 -16.66 -16.97 -6.06
C TRP A 797 -17.59 -16.45 -7.17
N LYS A 798 -18.28 -15.33 -6.94
CA LYS A 798 -19.12 -14.68 -7.95
C LYS A 798 -18.33 -14.33 -9.22
N TYR A 799 -17.15 -13.72 -9.07
CA TYR A 799 -16.29 -13.39 -10.20
C TYR A 799 -15.92 -14.63 -11.01
N ILE A 800 -15.55 -15.72 -10.34
CA ILE A 800 -15.23 -16.99 -11.02
C ILE A 800 -16.41 -17.42 -11.88
N LEU A 801 -17.62 -17.50 -11.31
CA LEU A 801 -18.85 -17.91 -12.02
C LEU A 801 -19.14 -17.05 -13.26
N ASP A 802 -18.97 -15.72 -13.12
CA ASP A 802 -19.19 -14.78 -14.21
C ASP A 802 -18.19 -15.00 -15.36
N ASN A 803 -16.97 -15.44 -15.03
CA ASN A 803 -15.84 -15.57 -15.95
C ASN A 803 -15.53 -17.01 -16.41
N LEU A 804 -16.33 -18.02 -16.06
CA LEU A 804 -16.02 -19.42 -16.43
C LEU A 804 -15.94 -19.68 -17.94
N TYR A 805 -16.55 -18.83 -18.77
CA TYR A 805 -16.68 -18.98 -20.23
C TYR A 805 -15.96 -17.89 -21.05
N MET A 806 -15.19 -17.02 -20.38
CA MET A 806 -14.23 -16.10 -21.01
C MET A 806 -12.84 -16.72 -20.95
#